data_AF-A0A315Y6F8-F1
#
_entry.id   AF-A0A315Y6F8-F1
#
_cell.length_a   1.000
_cell.length_b   1.000
_cell.length_c   1.000
_cell.angle_alpha   90.00
_cell.angle_beta   90.00
_cell.angle_gamma   90.00
#
_symmetry.space_group_name_H-M   'P 1'
#
loop_
_entity.id
_entity.type
_entity.pdbx_description
1 polymer ?
#
loop_
_entity_poly.entity_id
_entity_poly.type
_entity_poly.pdbx_seq_one_letter_code
_entity_poly.pdbx_strand_id
1 'polypeptide(L)'
;MQKHKKLLALILAAMLTASAVSCSAASKKESSKDSSTSSVDGGEKDDSAEDDKAEEKNKGDIRPQDDFYGYVNYKTLTEAEIPYGSDAVTPFEPADGKDPVEELIKEIAADNTKFEAGSNEQLVHDIYHQALDYKDDGTAEKEIMGNCDRILAAENINDLFDIWGDLVLNYGSQSMFSFEVMHDYYDGTRYALYLYPVMAFLGTPIKDIAEDSAKCDSANDFARDMMRVMGDDYDTADEKGRQMVYLGLDIAKHTDVDMKFDMDRILDLKETSFDELDSIMSNYDGSFADLFLGSATKKGDGIYIADKEQLAAINDLMTEEHLEQWKTYILSSYLGSVGSYIRESNDILSDYNPESKEVKEDLAAASIAPLLSSQISEIYAQKYYTPEIDKAIHSIFDEIIGSYRELIEGADWLSADTRKALRKKLDGILLITTGEYHETDPKDAKLVGRDYYETTKNMVRYMNNKKMELFGSPMDREKPLMTADTVNAQYLPCNSINITVAIMQPPFFDPNMSDAENLGALGSVVAHEIGHAFDSNCIKYNSDGILDPEWINEADRKVLEERADALSDYYSNYTIMEVFHVDGKSTNGENYADLSAMECITNIIDDPEELKKLFRRYAEIWCGLEVDSSAVERLTTDEHSPGKVRVNAVLASNSKFNEVYDIKEGDGMYVAPEERVSRW
;
A
#
# COMPACT_ATOMS: atom_id res chain seq x y z
N MET A 1 28.77 -5.42 -5.55
CA MET A 1 27.93 -5.83 -4.39
C MET A 1 27.23 -4.68 -3.66
N GLN A 2 27.86 -3.52 -3.44
CA GLN A 2 27.21 -2.29 -2.93
C GLN A 2 26.51 -1.51 -4.07
N LYS A 3 27.00 -1.67 -5.31
CA LYS A 3 26.43 -1.11 -6.56
C LYS A 3 25.03 -1.63 -6.91
N HIS A 4 24.72 -2.92 -6.71
CA HIS A 4 23.38 -3.47 -7.03
C HIS A 4 22.25 -2.95 -6.13
N LYS A 5 22.56 -2.53 -4.88
CA LYS A 5 21.56 -1.94 -3.97
C LYS A 5 21.16 -0.52 -4.39
N LYS A 6 22.07 0.25 -5.00
CA LYS A 6 21.76 1.58 -5.57
C LYS A 6 20.83 1.48 -6.79
N LEU A 7 20.84 0.34 -7.50
CA LEU A 7 20.09 0.13 -8.74
C LEU A 7 18.60 -0.14 -8.53
N LEU A 8 18.23 -0.99 -7.56
CA LEU A 8 16.81 -1.29 -7.27
C LEU A 8 16.10 -0.10 -6.60
N ALA A 9 16.76 0.56 -5.65
CA ALA A 9 16.18 1.69 -4.90
C ALA A 9 15.85 2.90 -5.80
N LEU A 10 16.65 3.16 -6.85
CA LEU A 10 16.40 4.27 -7.77
C LEU A 10 15.37 3.96 -8.86
N ILE A 11 15.27 2.69 -9.30
CA ILE A 11 14.30 2.28 -10.33
C ILE A 11 12.89 2.13 -9.75
N LEU A 12 12.76 1.60 -8.53
CA LEU A 12 11.47 1.51 -7.82
C LEU A 12 10.98 2.87 -7.33
N ALA A 13 11.87 3.76 -6.88
CA ALA A 13 11.49 5.10 -6.45
C ALA A 13 10.91 5.96 -7.59
N ALA A 14 11.37 5.78 -8.83
CA ALA A 14 10.92 6.59 -9.98
C ALA A 14 9.49 6.27 -10.47
N MET A 15 8.89 5.15 -10.06
CA MET A 15 7.59 4.69 -10.59
C MET A 15 6.47 4.49 -9.54
N LEU A 16 6.76 4.61 -8.24
CA LEU A 16 5.81 4.30 -7.16
C LEU A 16 4.97 5.48 -6.63
N THR A 17 4.93 6.65 -7.28
CA THR A 17 4.12 7.79 -6.79
C THR A 17 2.64 7.76 -7.21
N ALA A 18 2.06 6.56 -7.38
CA ALA A 18 0.63 6.39 -7.58
C ALA A 18 0.09 5.15 -6.84
N SER A 19 0.55 4.94 -5.61
CA SER A 19 -0.10 4.06 -4.60
C SER A 19 0.66 4.20 -3.29
N ALA A 20 0.39 5.27 -2.53
CA ALA A 20 0.73 5.30 -1.12
C ALA A 20 -0.34 4.51 -0.35
N VAL A 21 -0.25 3.19 -0.42
CA VAL A 21 -0.62 2.26 0.66
C VAL A 21 0.54 1.27 0.74
N SER A 22 1.12 1.17 1.94
CA SER A 22 2.32 0.43 2.33
C SER A 22 2.86 -0.66 1.40
N CYS A 23 4.10 -0.52 0.92
CA CYS A 23 4.91 -1.68 0.53
C CYS A 23 6.42 -1.37 0.64
N SER A 24 7.10 -2.03 1.58
CA SER A 24 8.56 -2.01 1.77
C SER A 24 9.22 -3.06 0.87
N ALA A 25 10.21 -2.67 0.05
CA ALA A 25 10.95 -3.60 -0.82
C ALA A 25 12.45 -3.64 -0.48
N ALA A 26 12.98 -4.85 -0.22
CA ALA A 26 14.41 -5.09 0.03
C ALA A 26 15.10 -5.91 -1.10
N SER A 27 16.43 -5.81 -1.14
CA SER A 27 17.27 -6.08 -2.33
C SER A 27 17.91 -7.50 -2.40
N LYS A 28 17.88 -8.14 -3.59
CA LYS A 28 18.42 -9.49 -3.93
C LYS A 28 19.96 -9.60 -4.14
N LYS A 29 20.52 -10.81 -3.92
CA LYS A 29 21.85 -11.36 -4.28
C LYS A 29 21.75 -12.89 -4.28
N GLU A 30 22.19 -13.52 -5.36
CA GLU A 30 22.07 -14.96 -5.59
C GLU A 30 23.33 -15.76 -5.19
N SER A 31 23.11 -17.05 -4.91
CA SER A 31 24.04 -18.11 -5.33
C SER A 31 23.32 -19.44 -5.60
N SER A 32 23.78 -20.13 -6.65
CA SER A 32 23.26 -21.34 -7.30
C SER A 32 23.46 -22.67 -6.54
N LYS A 33 22.55 -23.65 -6.72
CA LYS A 33 22.88 -25.02 -7.21
C LYS A 33 21.69 -25.97 -7.47
N ASP A 34 21.87 -26.72 -8.55
CA ASP A 34 21.22 -27.94 -9.10
C ASP A 34 20.22 -28.75 -8.24
N SER A 35 19.04 -29.03 -8.81
CA SER A 35 18.15 -30.12 -8.40
C SER A 35 17.84 -31.08 -9.56
N SER A 36 18.06 -32.37 -9.33
CA SER A 36 17.64 -33.47 -10.19
C SER A 36 16.16 -33.79 -9.99
N THR A 37 15.44 -33.93 -11.09
CA THR A 37 14.01 -34.28 -11.18
C THR A 37 13.71 -35.74 -10.85
N SER A 38 12.59 -35.99 -10.15
CA SER A 38 11.82 -37.23 -10.30
C SER A 38 10.33 -36.98 -10.08
N SER A 39 9.58 -37.24 -11.16
CA SER A 39 8.13 -37.30 -11.29
C SER A 39 7.48 -38.41 -10.45
N VAL A 40 6.29 -38.18 -9.89
CA VAL A 40 5.28 -39.23 -9.67
C VAL A 40 3.87 -38.69 -9.90
N ASP A 41 3.09 -39.58 -10.52
CA ASP A 41 1.75 -39.52 -11.10
C ASP A 41 0.67 -39.93 -10.07
N GLY A 42 -0.48 -39.24 -10.12
CA GLY A 42 -1.86 -39.70 -9.88
C GLY A 42 -2.28 -40.51 -8.65
N GLY A 43 -3.30 -40.01 -7.94
CA GLY A 43 -4.29 -40.85 -7.25
C GLY A 43 -5.07 -40.17 -6.12
N GLU A 44 -6.27 -39.68 -6.42
CA GLU A 44 -7.28 -39.23 -5.45
C GLU A 44 -7.61 -40.30 -4.40
N LYS A 45 -7.60 -39.91 -3.12
CA LYS A 45 -8.42 -40.48 -2.05
C LYS A 45 -8.65 -39.46 -0.95
N ASP A 46 -9.88 -39.48 -0.45
CA ASP A 46 -10.48 -38.65 0.59
C ASP A 46 -9.79 -38.93 1.96
N ASP A 47 -8.86 -38.05 2.36
CA ASP A 47 -7.88 -38.24 3.47
C ASP A 47 -8.17 -37.41 4.74
N SER A 48 -9.26 -36.63 4.78
CA SER A 48 -9.50 -35.62 5.83
C SER A 48 -9.53 -36.13 7.29
N ALA A 49 -9.81 -37.42 7.52
CA ALA A 49 -9.88 -38.00 8.87
C ALA A 49 -8.63 -38.80 9.29
N GLU A 50 -7.75 -39.19 8.35
CA GLU A 50 -6.48 -39.86 8.66
C GLU A 50 -5.32 -38.85 8.78
N ASP A 51 -5.40 -37.70 8.11
CA ASP A 51 -4.41 -36.62 8.23
C ASP A 51 -4.39 -35.98 9.62
N ASP A 52 -5.54 -35.77 10.27
CA ASP A 52 -5.59 -35.20 11.64
C ASP A 52 -4.81 -36.04 12.68
N LYS A 53 -4.73 -37.36 12.49
CA LYS A 53 -3.96 -38.26 13.39
C LYS A 53 -2.50 -38.44 12.99
N ALA A 54 -2.16 -38.15 11.74
CA ALA A 54 -0.78 -38.19 11.24
C ALA A 54 -0.05 -36.87 11.54
N GLU A 55 -0.73 -35.73 11.45
CA GLU A 55 -0.20 -34.41 11.81
C GLU A 55 0.07 -34.24 13.30
N GLU A 56 -0.71 -34.86 14.19
CA GLU A 56 -0.50 -34.84 15.65
C GLU A 56 0.89 -35.31 16.09
N LYS A 57 1.60 -36.09 15.27
CA LYS A 57 2.92 -36.65 15.64
C LYS A 57 4.12 -35.74 15.39
N ASN A 58 3.95 -34.63 14.68
CA ASN A 58 5.05 -33.72 14.34
C ASN A 58 4.90 -32.30 14.89
N LYS A 59 3.78 -31.96 15.55
CA LYS A 59 3.59 -30.69 16.27
C LYS A 59 4.46 -30.74 17.52
N GLY A 60 5.53 -29.94 17.59
CA GLY A 60 6.44 -29.98 18.72
C GLY A 60 5.76 -29.56 20.02
N ASP A 61 5.16 -30.47 20.79
CA ASP A 61 4.52 -30.27 22.10
C ASP A 61 3.54 -29.08 22.27
N ILE A 62 3.24 -28.25 21.24
CA ILE A 62 2.31 -27.12 21.32
C ILE A 62 0.87 -27.64 21.33
N ARG A 63 0.08 -27.26 22.35
CA ARG A 63 -1.35 -27.56 22.42
C ARG A 63 -2.18 -26.43 21.79
N PRO A 64 -3.34 -26.71 21.17
CA PRO A 64 -4.23 -25.65 20.68
C PRO A 64 -4.74 -24.74 21.81
N GLN A 65 -4.75 -25.23 23.05
CA GLN A 65 -5.10 -24.45 24.23
C GLN A 65 -4.00 -23.50 24.71
N ASP A 66 -2.75 -23.67 24.26
CA ASP A 66 -1.62 -22.84 24.71
C ASP A 66 -1.19 -21.80 23.68
N ASP A 67 -1.17 -22.18 22.39
CA ASP A 67 -0.83 -21.30 21.28
C ASP A 67 -1.50 -21.86 20.02
N PHE A 68 -2.69 -21.35 19.69
CA PHE A 68 -3.48 -21.89 18.58
C PHE A 68 -2.82 -21.61 17.22
N TYR A 69 -2.29 -20.39 17.04
CA TYR A 69 -1.49 -20.01 15.89
C TYR A 69 -0.31 -20.97 15.68
N GLY A 70 0.52 -21.16 16.72
CA GLY A 70 1.67 -22.06 16.66
C GLY A 70 1.25 -23.52 16.44
N TYR A 71 0.14 -23.96 17.03
CA TYR A 71 -0.39 -25.32 16.86
C TYR A 71 -0.82 -25.63 15.43
N VAL A 72 -1.50 -24.69 14.76
CA VAL A 72 -1.95 -24.85 13.37
C VAL A 72 -0.77 -24.70 12.41
N ASN A 73 0.05 -23.67 12.61
CA ASN A 73 1.07 -23.25 11.65
C ASN A 73 2.46 -23.87 11.88
N TYR A 74 2.62 -24.77 12.86
CA TYR A 74 3.92 -25.31 13.28
C TYR A 74 4.80 -25.76 12.10
N LYS A 75 4.24 -26.56 11.18
CA LYS A 75 4.99 -27.09 10.04
C LYS A 75 5.46 -25.96 9.12
N THR A 76 4.54 -25.07 8.72
CA THR A 76 4.87 -23.94 7.84
C THR A 76 5.91 -23.03 8.48
N LEU A 77 5.77 -22.67 9.75
CA LEU A 77 6.70 -21.78 10.46
C LEU A 77 8.10 -22.39 10.65
N THR A 78 8.21 -23.73 10.70
CA THR A 78 9.50 -24.42 10.91
C THR A 78 10.19 -24.84 9.60
N GLU A 79 9.43 -24.99 8.51
CA GLU A 79 9.94 -25.38 7.20
C GLU A 79 10.10 -24.21 6.22
N ALA A 80 9.39 -23.09 6.42
CA ALA A 80 9.49 -21.92 5.55
C ALA A 80 10.88 -21.28 5.64
N GLU A 81 11.40 -20.85 4.48
CA GLU A 81 12.60 -20.02 4.37
C GLU A 81 12.18 -18.68 3.76
N ILE A 82 12.59 -17.57 4.38
CA ILE A 82 12.39 -16.25 3.78
C ILE A 82 13.31 -16.14 2.56
N PRO A 83 12.77 -15.97 1.34
CA PRO A 83 13.58 -15.80 0.15
C PRO A 83 14.57 -14.66 0.34
N TYR A 84 15.79 -14.82 -0.19
CA TYR A 84 16.78 -13.76 -0.08
C TYR A 84 16.24 -12.47 -0.71
N GLY A 85 16.20 -11.39 0.08
CA GLY A 85 15.72 -10.07 -0.35
C GLY A 85 14.25 -9.80 -0.02
N SER A 86 13.48 -10.81 0.40
CA SER A 86 12.16 -10.61 1.00
C SER A 86 12.30 -10.31 2.49
N ASP A 87 11.32 -9.59 3.04
CA ASP A 87 11.23 -9.29 4.47
C ASP A 87 10.29 -10.25 5.20
N ALA A 88 9.43 -10.96 4.45
CA ALA A 88 8.47 -11.91 4.98
C ALA A 88 8.20 -13.07 4.00
N VAL A 89 7.44 -14.06 4.48
CA VAL A 89 6.70 -15.05 3.69
C VAL A 89 5.34 -15.19 4.34
N THR A 90 4.28 -14.82 3.61
CA THR A 90 2.89 -14.86 4.09
C THR A 90 1.94 -15.28 2.97
N PRO A 91 0.71 -15.75 3.27
CA PRO A 91 -0.36 -15.96 2.30
C PRO A 91 -0.75 -14.72 1.47
N PHE A 92 -0.38 -13.52 1.92
CA PHE A 92 -0.64 -12.26 1.20
C PHE A 92 0.44 -11.96 0.16
N GLU A 93 1.53 -12.72 0.15
CA GLU A 93 2.60 -12.63 -0.84
C GLU A 93 2.55 -13.84 -1.79
N PRO A 94 3.00 -13.69 -3.05
CA PRO A 94 3.11 -14.83 -3.97
C PRO A 94 4.02 -15.93 -3.43
N ALA A 95 3.52 -17.18 -3.39
CA ALA A 95 4.21 -18.31 -2.75
C ALA A 95 5.57 -18.68 -3.37
N ASP A 96 5.82 -18.34 -4.64
CA ASP A 96 7.09 -18.59 -5.33
C ASP A 96 7.99 -17.35 -5.43
N GLY A 97 7.58 -16.24 -4.79
CA GLY A 97 8.28 -14.96 -4.80
C GLY A 97 8.31 -14.28 -6.18
N LYS A 98 7.49 -14.74 -7.13
CA LYS A 98 7.29 -14.07 -8.42
C LYS A 98 6.06 -13.20 -8.38
N ASP A 99 6.19 -12.01 -8.94
CA ASP A 99 5.05 -11.10 -9.06
C ASP A 99 4.07 -11.62 -10.13
N PRO A 100 2.80 -11.91 -9.78
CA PRO A 100 1.81 -12.42 -10.73
C PRO A 100 1.50 -11.42 -11.85
N VAL A 101 1.65 -10.11 -11.60
CA VAL A 101 1.51 -9.06 -12.62
C VAL A 101 2.65 -9.14 -13.61
N GLU A 102 3.90 -9.26 -13.14
CA GLU A 102 5.04 -9.42 -14.05
C GLU A 102 4.94 -10.68 -14.90
N GLU A 103 4.50 -11.81 -14.32
CA GLU A 103 4.32 -13.05 -15.06
C GLU A 103 3.16 -12.93 -16.07
N LEU A 104 2.07 -12.24 -15.73
CA LEU A 104 0.98 -11.95 -16.67
C LEU A 104 1.45 -11.08 -17.84
N ILE A 105 2.25 -10.04 -17.57
CA ILE A 105 2.88 -9.21 -18.60
C ILE A 105 3.75 -10.06 -19.53
N LYS A 106 4.62 -10.92 -18.97
CA LYS A 106 5.50 -11.79 -19.76
C LYS A 106 4.72 -12.82 -20.57
N GLU A 107 3.62 -13.36 -20.03
CA GLU A 107 2.72 -14.26 -20.75
C GLU A 107 2.12 -13.57 -21.98
N ILE A 108 1.59 -12.35 -21.81
CA ILE A 108 1.03 -11.55 -22.91
C ILE A 108 2.12 -11.19 -23.94
N ALA A 109 3.30 -10.78 -23.47
CA ALA A 109 4.42 -10.41 -24.34
C ALA A 109 4.98 -11.58 -25.15
N ALA A 110 4.87 -12.81 -24.64
CA ALA A 110 5.29 -14.03 -25.32
C ALA A 110 4.25 -14.54 -26.33
N ASP A 111 2.99 -14.11 -26.23
CA ASP A 111 1.96 -14.48 -27.17
C ASP A 111 2.20 -13.81 -28.54
N ASN A 112 2.27 -14.65 -29.58
CA ASN A 112 2.47 -14.22 -30.96
C ASN A 112 1.14 -14.08 -31.71
N THR A 113 0.01 -14.18 -31.03
CA THR A 113 -1.30 -13.85 -31.61
C THR A 113 -1.38 -12.37 -31.95
N LYS A 114 -2.25 -12.05 -32.90
CA LYS A 114 -2.50 -10.66 -33.26
C LYS A 114 -3.63 -10.12 -32.37
N PHE A 115 -3.28 -9.30 -31.38
CA PHE A 115 -4.24 -8.59 -30.54
C PHE A 115 -5.11 -7.60 -31.34
N GLU A 116 -6.29 -7.32 -30.82
CA GLU A 116 -7.18 -6.29 -31.40
C GLU A 116 -6.54 -4.90 -31.23
N ALA A 117 -6.68 -4.04 -32.24
CA ALA A 117 -6.09 -2.71 -32.20
C ALA A 117 -6.76 -1.84 -31.13
N GLY A 118 -5.97 -1.37 -30.17
CA GLY A 118 -6.40 -0.61 -29.00
C GLY A 118 -6.87 -1.45 -27.81
N SER A 119 -6.70 -2.77 -27.85
CA SER A 119 -6.96 -3.64 -26.70
C SER A 119 -5.89 -3.49 -25.61
N ASN A 120 -6.24 -3.80 -24.37
CA ASN A 120 -5.33 -3.76 -23.22
C ASN A 120 -4.13 -4.68 -23.43
N GLU A 121 -4.35 -5.87 -23.99
CA GLU A 121 -3.30 -6.83 -24.30
C GLU A 121 -2.33 -6.30 -25.36
N GLN A 122 -2.84 -5.59 -26.38
CA GLN A 122 -1.98 -4.92 -27.36
C GLN A 122 -1.10 -3.86 -26.70
N LEU A 123 -1.65 -3.05 -25.78
CA LEU A 123 -0.88 -2.02 -25.08
C LEU A 123 0.22 -2.62 -24.21
N VAL A 124 -0.11 -3.65 -23.42
CA VAL A 124 0.85 -4.37 -22.59
C VAL A 124 1.97 -4.98 -23.45
N HIS A 125 1.59 -5.70 -24.51
CA HIS A 125 2.54 -6.29 -25.44
C HIS A 125 3.47 -5.24 -26.08
N ASP A 126 2.91 -4.20 -26.69
CA ASP A 126 3.69 -3.23 -27.46
C ASP A 126 4.62 -2.39 -26.56
N ILE A 127 4.15 -1.98 -25.39
CA ILE A 127 4.94 -1.17 -24.45
C ILE A 127 6.03 -2.02 -23.79
N TYR A 128 5.76 -3.30 -23.48
CA TYR A 128 6.78 -4.23 -22.99
C TYR A 128 7.94 -4.37 -23.99
N HIS A 129 7.63 -4.59 -25.28
CA HIS A 129 8.66 -4.71 -26.30
C HIS A 129 9.38 -3.37 -26.56
N GLN A 130 8.68 -2.24 -26.46
CA GLN A 130 9.34 -0.93 -26.46
C GLN A 130 10.36 -0.81 -25.33
N ALA A 131 10.02 -1.22 -24.11
CA ALA A 131 10.91 -1.15 -22.95
C ALA A 131 12.09 -2.11 -23.08
N LEU A 132 11.83 -3.37 -23.46
CA LEU A 132 12.83 -4.42 -23.57
C LEU A 132 13.90 -4.12 -24.63
N ASP A 133 13.46 -3.61 -25.79
CA ASP A 133 14.33 -3.31 -26.93
C ASP A 133 14.75 -1.83 -27.00
N TYR A 134 14.43 -1.04 -25.97
CA TYR A 134 14.68 0.41 -25.98
C TYR A 134 16.16 0.72 -26.19
N LYS A 135 16.42 1.58 -27.17
CA LYS A 135 17.72 2.21 -27.43
C LYS A 135 17.48 3.64 -27.87
N ASP A 136 18.16 4.57 -27.24
CA ASP A 136 18.08 5.97 -27.67
C ASP A 136 18.74 6.15 -29.04
N ASP A 137 18.06 6.87 -29.94
CA ASP A 137 18.57 7.29 -31.23
C ASP A 137 19.29 8.66 -31.17
N GLY A 138 19.48 9.17 -29.95
CA GLY A 138 20.05 10.48 -29.62
C GLY A 138 18.98 11.57 -29.42
N THR A 139 17.70 11.24 -29.62
CA THR A 139 16.62 12.20 -29.40
C THR A 139 16.32 12.38 -27.92
N ALA A 140 16.29 11.28 -27.15
CA ALA A 140 16.05 11.36 -25.71
C ALA A 140 17.20 12.08 -25.01
N GLU A 141 18.46 11.73 -25.34
CA GLU A 141 19.65 12.42 -24.85
C GLU A 141 19.60 13.91 -25.12
N LYS A 142 19.29 14.32 -26.36
CA LYS A 142 19.20 15.75 -26.69
C LYS A 142 18.14 16.48 -25.86
N GLU A 143 16.98 15.88 -25.64
CA GLU A 143 15.89 16.50 -24.87
C GLU A 143 16.21 16.55 -23.37
N ILE A 144 16.69 15.44 -22.80
CA ILE A 144 17.07 15.34 -21.39
C ILE A 144 18.22 16.29 -21.05
N MET A 145 19.28 16.28 -21.85
CA MET A 145 20.42 17.18 -21.63
C MET A 145 20.01 18.64 -21.87
N GLY A 146 19.14 18.92 -22.84
CA GLY A 146 18.59 20.25 -23.03
C GLY A 146 17.78 20.76 -21.84
N ASN A 147 17.05 19.88 -21.14
CA ASN A 147 16.37 20.21 -19.89
C ASN A 147 17.35 20.39 -18.73
N CYS A 148 18.44 19.62 -18.66
CA CYS A 148 19.50 19.85 -17.68
C CYS A 148 20.18 21.21 -17.88
N ASP A 149 20.43 21.59 -19.14
CA ASP A 149 20.97 22.91 -19.49
C ASP A 149 20.01 24.03 -19.07
N ARG A 150 18.69 23.85 -19.23
CA ARG A 150 17.67 24.79 -18.72
C ARG A 150 17.81 24.99 -17.21
N ILE A 151 17.91 23.91 -16.43
CA ILE A 151 18.06 23.97 -14.97
C ILE A 151 19.33 24.75 -14.59
N LEU A 152 20.47 24.43 -15.19
CA LEU A 152 21.74 25.09 -14.88
C LEU A 152 21.74 26.57 -15.28
N ALA A 153 21.03 26.92 -16.35
CA ALA A 153 20.91 28.27 -16.86
C ALA A 153 19.92 29.16 -16.08
N ALA A 154 19.12 28.62 -15.16
CA ALA A 154 18.21 29.41 -14.34
C ALA A 154 18.98 30.52 -13.59
N GLU A 155 18.55 31.77 -13.73
CA GLU A 155 19.26 32.92 -13.16
C GLU A 155 18.81 33.24 -11.74
N ASN A 156 17.63 32.76 -11.35
CA ASN A 156 17.00 33.02 -10.06
C ASN A 156 16.06 31.86 -9.63
N ILE A 157 15.56 31.91 -8.41
CA ILE A 157 14.67 30.88 -7.84
C ILE A 157 13.36 30.74 -8.61
N ASN A 158 12.78 31.84 -9.09
CA ASN A 158 11.52 31.78 -9.84
C ASN A 158 11.69 31.03 -11.16
N ASP A 159 12.72 31.40 -11.94
CA ASP A 159 13.04 30.71 -13.20
C ASP A 159 13.26 29.20 -12.96
N LEU A 160 13.96 28.86 -11.87
CA LEU A 160 14.27 27.48 -11.53
C LEU A 160 13.01 26.67 -11.16
N PHE A 161 12.12 27.25 -10.36
CA PHE A 161 10.88 26.59 -9.95
C PHE A 161 9.88 26.49 -11.11
N ASP A 162 9.79 27.48 -11.99
CA ASP A 162 9.06 27.41 -13.26
C ASP A 162 9.51 26.22 -14.12
N ILE A 163 10.84 26.03 -14.24
CA ILE A 163 11.42 24.89 -14.94
C ILE A 163 11.05 23.59 -14.22
N TRP A 164 11.14 23.54 -12.90
CA TRP A 164 10.84 22.33 -12.14
C TRP A 164 9.37 21.91 -12.29
N GLY A 165 8.42 22.84 -12.20
CA GLY A 165 7.00 22.56 -12.42
C GLY A 165 6.73 21.97 -13.80
N ASP A 166 7.34 22.52 -14.85
CA ASP A 166 7.28 21.95 -16.20
C ASP A 166 7.84 20.51 -16.25
N LEU A 167 8.99 20.26 -15.62
CA LEU A 167 9.61 18.94 -15.59
C LEU A 167 8.76 17.91 -14.84
N VAL A 168 8.13 18.30 -13.74
CA VAL A 168 7.22 17.45 -12.96
C VAL A 168 5.99 17.10 -13.80
N LEU A 169 5.32 18.12 -14.36
CA LEU A 169 4.06 17.93 -15.09
C LEU A 169 4.24 17.21 -16.43
N ASN A 170 5.32 17.50 -17.15
CA ASN A 170 5.47 17.11 -18.55
C ASN A 170 6.55 16.06 -18.83
N TYR A 171 7.41 15.75 -17.85
CA TYR A 171 8.57 14.87 -18.04
C TYR A 171 8.76 13.82 -16.93
N GLY A 172 7.89 13.80 -15.91
CA GLY A 172 7.96 12.81 -14.83
C GLY A 172 9.12 13.02 -13.86
N SER A 173 9.64 14.24 -13.77
CA SER A 173 10.57 14.59 -12.70
C SER A 173 9.89 14.44 -11.35
N GLN A 174 10.59 13.90 -10.36
CA GLN A 174 10.07 13.88 -9.00
C GLN A 174 9.99 15.30 -8.41
N SER A 175 8.95 15.51 -7.61
CA SER A 175 8.78 16.67 -6.73
C SER A 175 8.90 16.22 -5.28
N MET A 176 9.45 17.08 -4.40
CA MET A 176 9.35 16.83 -2.96
C MET A 176 7.96 17.16 -2.41
N PHE A 177 7.17 17.95 -3.14
CA PHE A 177 5.81 18.33 -2.77
C PHE A 177 4.84 17.25 -3.26
N SER A 178 4.36 16.41 -2.34
CA SER A 178 3.42 15.32 -2.63
C SER A 178 1.98 15.83 -2.56
N PHE A 179 1.45 16.17 -3.73
CA PHE A 179 0.05 16.55 -3.92
C PHE A 179 -0.79 15.33 -4.30
N GLU A 180 -1.77 15.00 -3.47
CA GLU A 180 -2.67 13.86 -3.69
C GLU A 180 -4.13 14.27 -3.70
N VAL A 181 -4.85 13.79 -4.72
CA VAL A 181 -6.31 13.89 -4.79
C VAL A 181 -6.87 12.56 -4.34
N MET A 182 -7.57 12.55 -3.22
CA MET A 182 -8.09 11.34 -2.60
C MET A 182 -9.47 11.58 -1.98
N HIS A 183 -10.06 10.56 -1.39
CA HIS A 183 -11.34 10.70 -0.66
C HIS A 183 -11.18 11.74 0.46
N ASP A 184 -12.16 12.61 0.63
CA ASP A 184 -12.11 13.57 1.70
C ASP A 184 -12.40 12.88 3.05
N TYR A 185 -11.46 12.97 4.00
CA TYR A 185 -11.61 12.39 5.33
C TYR A 185 -12.75 13.03 6.14
N TYR A 186 -13.26 14.20 5.76
CA TYR A 186 -14.42 14.84 6.40
C TYR A 186 -15.74 14.51 5.69
N ASP A 187 -15.68 14.19 4.39
CA ASP A 187 -16.83 13.88 3.54
C ASP A 187 -16.44 12.81 2.51
N GLY A 188 -16.67 11.54 2.84
CA GLY A 188 -16.31 10.42 1.97
C GLY A 188 -17.01 10.45 0.61
N THR A 189 -18.01 11.33 0.39
CA THR A 189 -18.74 11.44 -0.87
C THR A 189 -18.11 12.42 -1.87
N ARG A 190 -16.93 12.97 -1.57
CA ARG A 190 -16.17 13.84 -2.48
C ARG A 190 -14.67 13.58 -2.46
N TYR A 191 -13.99 14.06 -3.48
CA TYR A 191 -12.53 14.13 -3.50
C TYR A 191 -12.04 15.44 -2.87
N ALA A 192 -10.91 15.37 -2.18
CA ALA A 192 -10.17 16.52 -1.67
C ALA A 192 -8.69 16.43 -2.04
N LEU A 193 -8.03 17.59 -2.02
CA LEU A 193 -6.61 17.72 -2.30
C LEU A 193 -5.84 17.81 -0.97
N TYR A 194 -4.78 17.03 -0.85
CA TYR A 194 -3.87 16.99 0.30
C TYR A 194 -2.44 17.28 -0.16
N LEU A 195 -1.71 18.05 0.63
CA LEU A 195 -0.26 18.19 0.54
C LEU A 195 0.37 17.50 1.76
N TYR A 196 0.95 16.33 1.51
CA TYR A 196 1.65 15.53 2.52
C TYR A 196 3.01 16.16 2.88
N PRO A 197 3.55 15.86 4.09
CA PRO A 197 4.83 16.41 4.49
C PRO A 197 5.96 15.85 3.61
N VAL A 198 7.04 16.62 3.47
CA VAL A 198 8.24 16.17 2.78
C VAL A 198 8.96 15.14 3.65
N MET A 199 8.76 13.87 3.34
CA MET A 199 9.33 12.74 4.10
C MET A 199 10.57 12.12 3.44
N ALA A 200 10.93 12.55 2.23
CA ALA A 200 12.10 12.07 1.51
C ALA A 200 12.82 13.18 0.74
N PHE A 201 14.13 13.01 0.58
CA PHE A 201 15.03 13.93 -0.12
C PHE A 201 15.92 13.12 -1.07
N LEU A 202 15.70 13.28 -2.39
CA LEU A 202 16.29 12.42 -3.44
C LEU A 202 16.12 10.92 -3.16
N GLY A 203 14.92 10.51 -2.72
CA GLY A 203 14.59 9.11 -2.40
C GLY A 203 15.16 8.59 -1.08
N THR A 204 15.89 9.41 -0.32
CA THR A 204 16.36 9.06 1.04
C THR A 204 15.38 9.62 2.07
N PRO A 205 14.90 8.84 3.06
CA PRO A 205 14.02 9.37 4.11
C PRO A 205 14.64 10.60 4.80
N ILE A 206 13.84 11.63 5.07
CA ILE A 206 14.32 12.84 5.74
C ILE A 206 14.87 12.54 7.14
N LYS A 207 14.28 11.56 7.84
CA LYS A 207 14.79 11.03 9.11
C LYS A 207 16.23 10.49 8.97
N ASP A 208 16.48 9.71 7.93
CA ASP A 208 17.80 9.17 7.62
C ASP A 208 18.81 10.29 7.31
N ILE A 209 18.39 11.33 6.60
CA ILE A 209 19.22 12.53 6.37
C ILE A 209 19.54 13.23 7.70
N ALA A 210 18.59 13.31 8.63
CA ALA A 210 18.78 13.95 9.92
C ALA A 210 19.74 13.18 10.85
N GLU A 211 19.68 11.84 10.82
CA GLU A 211 20.27 11.00 11.86
C GLU A 211 21.49 10.17 11.41
N ASP A 212 21.65 9.89 10.10
CA ASP A 212 22.69 9.00 9.58
C ASP A 212 23.60 9.71 8.55
N SER A 213 24.85 9.96 8.96
CA SER A 213 25.87 10.54 8.08
C SER A 213 26.15 9.70 6.83
N ALA A 214 26.00 8.36 6.89
CA ALA A 214 26.20 7.51 5.72
C ALA A 214 25.09 7.69 4.68
N LYS A 215 23.88 8.08 5.12
CA LYS A 215 22.76 8.43 4.23
C LYS A 215 22.96 9.80 3.60
N CYS A 216 23.47 10.77 4.37
CA CYS A 216 23.99 12.03 3.83
C CYS A 216 25.07 11.79 2.75
N ASP A 217 26.06 10.93 3.03
CA ASP A 217 27.12 10.59 2.07
C ASP A 217 26.55 9.95 0.80
N SER A 218 25.52 9.11 0.92
CA SER A 218 24.87 8.47 -0.21
C SER A 218 24.11 9.45 -1.10
N ALA A 219 23.42 10.43 -0.49
CA ALA A 219 22.75 11.51 -1.21
C ALA A 219 23.76 12.44 -1.91
N ASN A 220 24.87 12.79 -1.24
CA ASN A 220 25.97 13.53 -1.84
C ASN A 220 26.58 12.77 -3.03
N ASP A 221 26.91 11.48 -2.85
CA ASP A 221 27.46 10.61 -3.89
C ASP A 221 26.60 10.64 -5.16
N PHE A 222 25.28 10.49 -4.98
CA PHE A 222 24.33 10.49 -6.08
C PHE A 222 24.33 11.83 -6.82
N ALA A 223 24.19 12.93 -6.08
CA ALA A 223 24.17 14.26 -6.68
C ALA A 223 25.50 14.65 -7.35
N ARG A 224 26.63 14.28 -6.75
CA ARG A 224 27.95 14.40 -7.37
C ARG A 224 27.98 13.70 -8.71
N ASP A 225 27.52 12.45 -8.77
CA ASP A 225 27.55 11.68 -10.01
C ASP A 225 26.66 12.34 -11.08
N MET A 226 25.50 12.91 -10.71
CA MET A 226 24.66 13.70 -11.61
C MET A 226 25.32 15.02 -12.08
N MET A 227 26.04 15.73 -11.22
CA MET A 227 26.81 16.91 -11.63
C MET A 227 27.96 16.55 -12.58
N ARG A 228 28.59 15.40 -12.38
CA ARG A 228 29.64 14.90 -13.28
C ARG A 228 29.10 14.47 -14.64
N VAL A 229 27.85 14.01 -14.73
CA VAL A 229 27.15 13.80 -16.02
C VAL A 229 27.10 15.11 -16.82
N MET A 230 26.96 16.25 -16.14
CA MET A 230 26.97 17.58 -16.75
C MET A 230 28.39 18.11 -17.05
N GLY A 231 29.43 17.36 -16.72
CA GLY A 231 30.82 17.67 -17.06
C GLY A 231 31.63 18.36 -15.95
N ASP A 232 31.09 18.49 -14.74
CA ASP A 232 31.86 18.95 -13.58
C ASP A 232 32.99 17.96 -13.26
N ASP A 233 34.14 18.47 -12.83
CA ASP A 233 35.18 17.63 -12.23
C ASP A 233 34.73 17.09 -10.87
N TYR A 234 35.42 16.05 -10.39
CA TYR A 234 35.02 15.35 -9.17
C TYR A 234 34.93 16.27 -7.95
N ASP A 235 35.91 17.16 -7.75
CA ASP A 235 35.98 18.00 -6.54
C ASP A 235 34.88 19.07 -6.57
N THR A 236 34.62 19.65 -7.74
CA THR A 236 33.52 20.61 -7.95
C THR A 236 32.16 19.96 -7.72
N ALA A 237 31.93 18.79 -8.33
CA ALA A 237 30.68 18.05 -8.21
C ALA A 237 30.41 17.59 -6.77
N ASP A 238 31.45 17.13 -6.07
CA ASP A 238 31.37 16.64 -4.69
C ASP A 238 31.10 17.81 -3.71
N GLU A 239 31.64 19.00 -3.99
CA GLU A 239 31.28 20.19 -3.22
C GLU A 239 29.81 20.59 -3.43
N LYS A 240 29.32 20.61 -4.67
CA LYS A 240 27.91 20.90 -4.96
C LYS A 240 26.97 19.90 -4.28
N GLY A 241 27.29 18.61 -4.34
CA GLY A 241 26.53 17.58 -3.66
C GLY A 241 26.49 17.77 -2.14
N ARG A 242 27.60 18.12 -1.50
CA ARG A 242 27.64 18.46 -0.06
C ARG A 242 26.77 19.66 0.29
N GLN A 243 26.87 20.73 -0.49
CA GLN A 243 26.05 21.93 -0.27
C GLN A 243 24.55 21.62 -0.40
N MET A 244 24.17 20.77 -1.36
CA MET A 244 22.80 20.29 -1.51
C MET A 244 22.35 19.42 -0.33
N VAL A 245 23.23 18.61 0.27
CA VAL A 245 22.90 17.87 1.50
C VAL A 245 22.67 18.82 2.68
N TYR A 246 23.37 19.97 2.77
CA TYR A 246 23.07 20.97 3.79
C TYR A 246 21.66 21.54 3.66
N LEU A 247 21.17 21.75 2.44
CA LEU A 247 19.76 22.10 2.19
C LEU A 247 18.82 21.03 2.76
N GLY A 248 19.10 19.74 2.48
CA GLY A 248 18.31 18.62 3.03
C GLY A 248 18.33 18.56 4.56
N LEU A 249 19.48 18.82 5.19
CA LEU A 249 19.62 18.90 6.64
C LEU A 249 18.85 20.08 7.24
N ASP A 250 18.81 21.22 6.56
CA ASP A 250 18.03 22.38 7.01
C ASP A 250 16.52 22.12 6.91
N ILE A 251 16.06 21.46 5.84
CA ILE A 251 14.67 20.97 5.76
C ILE A 251 14.37 20.01 6.92
N ALA A 252 15.26 19.04 7.16
CA ALA A 252 15.08 18.03 8.20
C ALA A 252 14.98 18.61 9.61
N LYS A 253 15.72 19.69 9.92
CA LYS A 253 15.62 20.39 11.22
C LYS A 253 14.24 21.01 11.49
N HIS A 254 13.48 21.28 10.43
CA HIS A 254 12.12 21.84 10.48
C HIS A 254 11.06 20.80 10.14
N THR A 255 11.43 19.52 10.13
CA THR A 255 10.51 18.40 9.90
C THR A 255 10.32 17.64 11.20
N ASP A 256 9.08 17.36 11.56
CA ASP A 256 8.77 16.34 12.56
C ASP A 256 9.00 14.96 11.94
N VAL A 257 10.25 14.48 12.02
CA VAL A 257 10.69 13.25 11.35
C VAL A 257 10.08 11.97 11.92
N ASP A 258 9.48 12.06 13.11
CA ASP A 258 8.76 10.99 13.78
C ASP A 258 7.23 11.18 13.64
N MET A 259 6.78 12.14 12.82
CA MET A 259 5.37 12.39 12.57
C MET A 259 4.68 11.12 12.09
N LYS A 260 3.69 10.68 12.86
CA LYS A 260 2.66 9.75 12.40
C LYS A 260 1.51 10.55 11.81
N PHE A 261 1.11 10.19 10.60
CA PHE A 261 -0.05 10.79 9.93
C PHE A 261 -1.29 9.95 10.20
N ASP A 262 -1.64 9.84 11.48
CA ASP A 262 -2.81 9.08 11.94
C ASP A 262 -4.12 9.85 11.74
N MET A 263 -5.24 9.17 11.97
CA MET A 263 -6.57 9.76 11.81
C MET A 263 -6.79 11.00 12.68
N ASP A 264 -6.28 11.05 13.91
CA ASP A 264 -6.46 12.23 14.76
C ASP A 264 -5.75 13.45 14.17
N ARG A 265 -4.52 13.28 13.65
CA ARG A 265 -3.77 14.35 12.99
C ARG A 265 -4.41 14.78 11.67
N ILE A 266 -4.91 13.83 10.89
CA ILE A 266 -5.68 14.11 9.66
C ILE A 266 -6.90 14.96 9.98
N LEU A 267 -7.66 14.59 11.02
CA LEU A 267 -8.89 15.28 11.40
C LEU A 267 -8.66 16.65 12.06
N ASP A 268 -7.42 16.94 12.49
CA ASP A 268 -6.99 18.26 12.96
C ASP A 268 -6.64 19.25 11.83
N LEU A 269 -6.55 18.77 10.58
CA LEU A 269 -6.25 19.62 9.44
C LEU A 269 -7.37 20.63 9.17
N LYS A 270 -6.98 21.73 8.55
CA LYS A 270 -7.92 22.76 8.10
C LYS A 270 -7.69 23.02 6.63
N GLU A 271 -8.79 23.03 5.89
CA GLU A 271 -8.77 23.43 4.49
C GLU A 271 -8.15 24.83 4.38
N THR A 272 -7.16 24.94 3.52
CA THR A 272 -6.33 26.12 3.30
C THR A 272 -6.58 26.58 1.88
N SER A 273 -6.96 27.84 1.70
CA SER A 273 -7.19 28.37 0.35
C SER A 273 -5.88 28.37 -0.47
N PHE A 274 -5.99 28.30 -1.81
CA PHE A 274 -4.81 28.40 -2.67
C PHE A 274 -4.07 29.74 -2.49
N ASP A 275 -4.78 30.84 -2.24
CA ASP A 275 -4.17 32.14 -1.91
C ASP A 275 -3.34 32.09 -0.60
N GLU A 276 -3.78 31.31 0.38
CA GLU A 276 -3.03 31.11 1.63
C GLU A 276 -1.82 30.21 1.42
N LEU A 277 -1.92 29.15 0.59
CA LEU A 277 -0.76 28.36 0.16
C LEU A 277 0.27 29.23 -0.54
N ASP A 278 -0.16 30.07 -1.49
CA ASP A 278 0.71 31.01 -2.20
C ASP A 278 1.31 32.06 -1.23
N SER A 279 0.60 32.43 -0.16
CA SER A 279 1.13 33.29 0.90
C SER A 279 2.18 32.58 1.77
N ILE A 280 2.05 31.27 2.02
CA ILE A 280 3.08 30.47 2.70
C ILE A 280 4.33 30.38 1.81
N MET A 281 4.13 30.13 0.51
CA MET A 281 5.19 30.00 -0.50
C MET A 281 5.54 31.33 -1.18
N SER A 282 5.54 32.41 -0.39
CA SER A 282 5.66 33.80 -0.87
C SER A 282 6.99 34.17 -1.55
N ASN A 283 8.03 33.35 -1.45
CA ASN A 283 9.29 33.58 -2.16
C ASN A 283 9.20 33.18 -3.65
N TYR A 284 8.13 32.50 -4.06
CA TYR A 284 7.78 32.30 -5.46
C TYR A 284 6.83 33.43 -5.94
N ASP A 285 7.26 34.16 -6.97
CA ASP A 285 6.53 35.25 -7.63
C ASP A 285 5.53 34.67 -8.65
N GLY A 286 4.49 34.03 -8.14
CA GLY A 286 3.45 33.37 -8.92
C GLY A 286 2.48 32.61 -8.03
N SER A 287 1.62 31.79 -8.65
CA SER A 287 0.84 30.81 -7.90
C SER A 287 1.64 29.52 -7.78
N PHE A 288 2.10 29.22 -6.57
CA PHE A 288 2.80 27.98 -6.25
C PHE A 288 1.87 26.78 -6.44
N ALA A 289 0.58 26.96 -6.14
CA ALA A 289 -0.43 25.95 -6.43
C ALA A 289 -0.49 25.62 -7.93
N ASP A 290 -0.63 26.64 -8.80
CA ASP A 290 -0.71 26.43 -10.25
C ASP A 290 0.57 25.79 -10.83
N LEU A 291 1.74 26.05 -10.22
CA LEU A 291 3.03 25.53 -10.67
C LEU A 291 3.06 23.99 -10.71
N PHE A 292 2.49 23.33 -9.70
CA PHE A 292 2.49 21.87 -9.58
C PHE A 292 1.14 21.22 -9.89
N LEU A 293 0.04 21.97 -9.82
CA LEU A 293 -1.32 21.44 -10.01
C LEU A 293 -1.95 21.87 -11.34
N GLY A 294 -1.35 22.85 -12.03
CA GLY A 294 -1.86 23.40 -13.27
C GLY A 294 -3.29 23.91 -13.12
N SER A 295 -4.18 23.53 -14.03
CA SER A 295 -5.58 23.99 -14.02
C SER A 295 -6.47 23.37 -12.92
N ALA A 296 -5.95 22.42 -12.13
CA ALA A 296 -6.73 21.75 -11.08
C ALA A 296 -7.17 22.72 -9.97
N THR A 297 -6.35 23.73 -9.68
CA THR A 297 -6.65 24.82 -8.72
C THR A 297 -7.96 25.54 -9.01
N LYS A 298 -8.45 25.49 -10.25
CA LYS A 298 -9.71 26.12 -10.68
C LYS A 298 -10.95 25.27 -10.38
N LYS A 299 -10.78 24.06 -9.86
CA LYS A 299 -11.87 23.08 -9.63
C LYS A 299 -12.32 22.98 -8.17
N GLY A 300 -11.59 23.60 -7.25
CA GLY A 300 -11.92 23.64 -5.82
C GLY A 300 -11.39 24.91 -5.16
N ASP A 301 -11.71 25.09 -3.89
CA ASP A 301 -11.43 26.33 -3.17
C ASP A 301 -10.16 26.26 -2.28
N GLY A 302 -9.62 25.06 -2.05
CA GLY A 302 -8.47 24.87 -1.18
C GLY A 302 -7.86 23.47 -1.16
N ILE A 303 -6.98 23.28 -0.18
CA ILE A 303 -6.13 22.11 0.03
C ILE A 303 -5.94 21.86 1.53
N TYR A 304 -5.83 20.62 1.96
CA TYR A 304 -5.39 20.26 3.31
C TYR A 304 -3.86 20.12 3.33
N ILE A 305 -3.17 20.92 4.15
CA ILE A 305 -1.70 20.91 4.24
C ILE A 305 -1.31 20.23 5.54
N ALA A 306 -0.63 19.09 5.45
CA ALA A 306 -0.22 18.27 6.58
C ALA A 306 0.75 18.98 7.53
N ASP A 307 1.71 19.72 6.98
CA ASP A 307 2.73 20.43 7.74
C ASP A 307 3.01 21.82 7.14
N LYS A 308 2.27 22.82 7.64
CA LYS A 308 2.44 24.22 7.24
C LYS A 308 3.77 24.81 7.72
N GLU A 309 4.32 24.33 8.83
CA GLU A 309 5.56 24.86 9.40
C GLU A 309 6.76 24.40 8.58
N GLN A 310 6.80 23.13 8.20
CA GLN A 310 7.79 22.61 7.27
C GLN A 310 7.74 23.33 5.93
N LEU A 311 6.54 23.58 5.40
CA LEU A 311 6.37 24.28 4.13
C LEU A 311 6.88 25.73 4.19
N ALA A 312 6.61 26.44 5.30
CA ALA A 312 7.17 27.78 5.53
C ALA A 312 8.71 27.76 5.66
N ALA A 313 9.28 26.74 6.30
CA ALA A 313 10.74 26.59 6.37
C ALA A 313 11.37 26.31 5.00
N ILE A 314 10.73 25.50 4.15
CA ILE A 314 11.15 25.31 2.76
C ILE A 314 11.09 26.63 2.00
N ASN A 315 10.03 27.42 2.17
CA ASN A 315 9.93 28.75 1.58
C ASN A 315 11.10 29.65 2.00
N ASP A 316 11.51 29.66 3.27
CA ASP A 316 12.67 30.45 3.75
C ASP A 316 13.99 30.04 3.07
N LEU A 317 14.09 28.78 2.60
CA LEU A 317 15.24 28.26 1.84
C LEU A 317 15.12 28.51 0.32
N MET A 318 13.97 28.97 -0.18
CA MET A 318 13.77 29.37 -1.58
C MET A 318 14.31 30.78 -1.84
N THR A 319 15.64 30.92 -1.78
CA THR A 319 16.32 32.21 -1.96
C THR A 319 17.53 32.09 -2.88
N GLU A 320 17.99 33.23 -3.42
CA GLU A 320 19.15 33.28 -4.31
C GLU A 320 20.45 32.77 -3.67
N GLU A 321 20.55 32.83 -2.34
CA GLU A 321 21.67 32.25 -1.58
C GLU A 321 21.72 30.72 -1.73
N HIS A 322 20.57 30.08 -1.92
CA HIS A 322 20.44 28.62 -2.05
C HIS A 322 20.23 28.16 -3.50
N LEU A 323 20.33 29.06 -4.48
CA LEU A 323 20.02 28.77 -5.88
C LEU A 323 20.81 27.57 -6.42
N GLU A 324 22.11 27.49 -6.12
CA GLU A 324 22.97 26.41 -6.61
C GLU A 324 22.67 25.06 -5.93
N GLN A 325 22.26 25.06 -4.65
CA GLN A 325 21.77 23.88 -3.95
C GLN A 325 20.47 23.37 -4.58
N TRP A 326 19.52 24.27 -4.86
CA TRP A 326 18.27 23.93 -5.53
C TRP A 326 18.50 23.42 -6.95
N LYS A 327 19.39 24.04 -7.74
CA LYS A 327 19.78 23.53 -9.06
C LYS A 327 20.33 22.12 -8.96
N THR A 328 21.21 21.87 -8.00
CA THR A 328 21.81 20.55 -7.76
C THR A 328 20.73 19.54 -7.40
N TYR A 329 19.80 19.88 -6.51
CA TYR A 329 18.68 19.02 -6.13
C TYR A 329 17.77 18.70 -7.32
N ILE A 330 17.26 19.72 -8.02
CA ILE A 330 16.29 19.57 -9.11
C ILE A 330 16.91 18.81 -10.28
N LEU A 331 18.17 19.10 -10.63
CA LEU A 331 18.89 18.37 -11.68
C LEU A 331 19.10 16.91 -11.28
N SER A 332 19.50 16.65 -10.04
CA SER A 332 19.70 15.27 -9.56
C SER A 332 18.39 14.49 -9.51
N SER A 333 17.30 15.12 -9.08
CA SER A 333 15.95 14.55 -9.11
C SER A 333 15.53 14.21 -10.55
N TYR A 334 15.70 15.17 -11.48
CA TYR A 334 15.34 14.98 -12.89
C TYR A 334 16.14 13.84 -13.54
N LEU A 335 17.48 13.85 -13.43
CA LEU A 335 18.31 12.76 -13.96
C LEU A 335 18.08 11.43 -13.23
N GLY A 336 17.69 11.46 -11.95
CA GLY A 336 17.22 10.27 -11.25
C GLY A 336 15.99 9.65 -11.90
N SER A 337 15.01 10.47 -12.29
CA SER A 337 13.78 10.03 -12.96
C SER A 337 13.99 9.56 -14.40
N VAL A 338 14.77 10.28 -15.21
CA VAL A 338 14.85 10.04 -16.67
C VAL A 338 16.22 9.57 -17.17
N GLY A 339 17.23 9.50 -16.31
CA GLY A 339 18.60 9.12 -16.73
C GLY A 339 18.69 7.69 -17.26
N SER A 340 17.72 6.82 -16.95
CA SER A 340 17.60 5.44 -17.48
C SER A 340 17.56 5.39 -19.00
N TYR A 341 16.95 6.38 -19.66
CA TYR A 341 16.81 6.41 -21.11
C TYR A 341 18.13 6.70 -21.85
N ILE A 342 19.15 7.22 -21.17
CA ILE A 342 20.41 7.67 -21.79
C ILE A 342 21.65 7.00 -21.18
N ARG A 343 21.48 5.90 -20.43
CA ARG A 343 22.59 5.23 -19.74
C ARG A 343 23.63 4.65 -20.70
N GLU A 344 23.24 4.23 -21.90
CA GLU A 344 24.17 3.64 -22.88
C GLU A 344 25.15 4.65 -23.49
N SER A 345 24.80 5.95 -23.50
CA SER A 345 25.64 7.01 -24.06
C SER A 345 26.48 7.76 -23.03
N ASN A 346 26.34 7.45 -21.73
CA ASN A 346 27.04 8.13 -20.65
C ASN A 346 27.70 7.15 -19.67
N ASP A 347 29.03 7.20 -19.55
CA ASP A 347 29.82 6.28 -18.73
C ASP A 347 29.41 6.29 -17.24
N ILE A 348 29.01 7.43 -16.68
CA ILE A 348 28.61 7.54 -15.27
C ILE A 348 27.22 6.95 -15.08
N LEU A 349 26.29 7.23 -15.99
CA LEU A 349 24.96 6.64 -15.94
C LEU A 349 24.99 5.14 -16.26
N SER A 350 25.98 4.67 -17.02
CA SER A 350 26.19 3.25 -17.31
C SER A 350 26.53 2.42 -16.06
N ASP A 351 27.11 3.05 -15.03
CA ASP A 351 27.33 2.41 -13.72
C ASP A 351 26.00 2.07 -13.00
N TYR A 352 24.88 2.65 -13.47
CA TYR A 352 23.52 2.34 -13.08
C TYR A 352 22.81 1.43 -14.10
N ASN A 353 23.52 0.67 -14.94
CA ASN A 353 22.92 -0.23 -15.94
C ASN A 353 22.81 -1.69 -15.41
N PRO A 354 21.70 -2.41 -15.62
CA PRO A 354 21.62 -3.85 -15.38
C PRO A 354 22.57 -4.70 -16.27
N GLU A 355 23.14 -5.77 -15.69
CA GLU A 355 24.23 -6.55 -16.30
C GLU A 355 23.81 -7.82 -17.09
N SER A 356 22.55 -8.30 -17.03
CA SER A 356 22.11 -9.58 -17.68
C SER A 356 20.78 -9.48 -18.47
N LYS A 357 20.49 -10.44 -19.37
CA LYS A 357 19.27 -10.49 -20.21
C LYS A 357 18.00 -10.77 -19.42
N GLU A 358 18.05 -11.73 -18.50
CA GLU A 358 16.92 -12.08 -17.63
C GLU A 358 16.51 -10.89 -16.76
N VAL A 359 17.50 -10.16 -16.23
CA VAL A 359 17.28 -8.90 -15.53
C VAL A 359 16.62 -7.85 -16.42
N LYS A 360 16.81 -7.86 -17.75
CA LYS A 360 16.14 -6.92 -18.66
C LYS A 360 14.66 -7.25 -18.88
N GLU A 361 14.31 -8.54 -18.93
CA GLU A 361 12.91 -8.98 -19.10
C GLU A 361 12.10 -8.66 -17.84
N ASP A 362 12.65 -8.98 -16.65
CA ASP A 362 12.04 -8.63 -15.37
C ASP A 362 11.92 -7.11 -15.19
N LEU A 363 12.99 -6.35 -15.47
CA LEU A 363 12.95 -4.89 -15.38
C LEU A 363 11.97 -4.27 -16.38
N ALA A 364 11.83 -4.82 -17.59
CA ALA A 364 10.84 -4.34 -18.55
C ALA A 364 9.42 -4.54 -18.01
N ALA A 365 9.10 -5.74 -17.50
CA ALA A 365 7.79 -6.01 -16.89
C ALA A 365 7.52 -5.08 -15.70
N ALA A 366 8.45 -5.01 -14.75
CA ALA A 366 8.35 -4.14 -13.57
C ALA A 366 8.19 -2.65 -13.96
N SER A 367 8.81 -2.21 -15.05
CA SER A 367 8.76 -0.81 -15.48
C SER A 367 7.46 -0.39 -16.18
N ILE A 368 6.72 -1.34 -16.75
CA ILE A 368 5.45 -1.02 -17.43
C ILE A 368 4.23 -1.27 -16.54
N ALA A 369 4.36 -2.13 -15.53
CA ALA A 369 3.28 -2.48 -14.61
C ALA A 369 2.58 -1.24 -14.01
N PRO A 370 3.30 -0.27 -13.39
CA PRO A 370 2.66 0.93 -12.85
C PRO A 370 2.11 1.89 -13.92
N LEU A 371 2.62 1.85 -15.16
CA LEU A 371 2.09 2.66 -16.27
C LEU A 371 0.75 2.11 -16.77
N LEU A 372 0.55 0.80 -16.67
CA LEU A 372 -0.60 0.08 -17.24
C LEU A 372 -1.46 -0.58 -16.16
N SER A 373 -1.45 -0.07 -14.94
CA SER A 373 -2.12 -0.70 -13.78
C SER A 373 -3.60 -0.95 -14.04
N SER A 374 -4.35 0.00 -14.60
CA SER A 374 -5.77 -0.18 -14.96
C SER A 374 -5.96 -1.26 -16.03
N GLN A 375 -5.12 -1.26 -17.08
CA GLN A 375 -5.19 -2.23 -18.17
C GLN A 375 -4.89 -3.65 -17.70
N ILE A 376 -3.84 -3.81 -16.89
CA ILE A 376 -3.43 -5.08 -16.31
C ILE A 376 -4.49 -5.58 -15.33
N SER A 377 -5.03 -4.71 -14.48
CA SER A 377 -6.12 -5.03 -13.55
C SER A 377 -7.33 -5.62 -14.28
N GLU A 378 -7.76 -5.02 -15.39
CA GLU A 378 -8.87 -5.54 -16.18
C GLU A 378 -8.55 -6.90 -16.82
N ILE A 379 -7.33 -7.10 -17.34
CA ILE A 379 -6.93 -8.41 -17.90
C ILE A 379 -6.88 -9.47 -16.79
N TYR A 380 -6.36 -9.11 -15.62
CA TYR A 380 -6.31 -9.99 -14.45
C TYR A 380 -7.72 -10.39 -14.00
N ALA A 381 -8.64 -9.43 -13.89
CA ALA A 381 -10.05 -9.68 -13.58
C ALA A 381 -10.69 -10.62 -14.60
N GLN A 382 -10.50 -10.38 -15.91
CA GLN A 382 -11.03 -11.26 -16.97
C GLN A 382 -10.53 -12.70 -16.87
N LYS A 383 -9.30 -12.91 -16.37
CA LYS A 383 -8.68 -14.23 -16.24
C LYS A 383 -9.14 -14.98 -14.98
N TYR A 384 -9.32 -14.27 -13.87
CA TYR A 384 -9.49 -14.88 -12.54
C TYR A 384 -10.87 -14.66 -11.89
N TYR A 385 -11.65 -13.68 -12.34
CA TYR A 385 -13.00 -13.42 -11.81
C TYR A 385 -14.04 -14.21 -12.60
N THR A 386 -14.54 -15.30 -12.02
CA THR A 386 -15.53 -16.17 -12.65
C THR A 386 -16.94 -15.90 -12.11
N PRO A 387 -18.01 -16.28 -12.83
CA PRO A 387 -19.38 -16.20 -12.30
C PRO A 387 -19.60 -16.99 -11.01
N GLU A 388 -18.77 -18.00 -10.74
CA GLU A 388 -18.80 -18.77 -9.50
C GLU A 388 -18.21 -17.97 -8.32
N ILE A 389 -17.08 -17.29 -8.54
CA ILE A 389 -16.47 -16.38 -7.56
C ILE A 389 -17.41 -15.21 -7.27
N ASP A 390 -17.98 -14.59 -8.31
CA ASP A 390 -18.94 -13.49 -8.16
C ASP A 390 -20.14 -13.89 -7.28
N LYS A 391 -20.71 -15.06 -7.55
CA LYS A 391 -21.82 -15.58 -6.75
C LYS A 391 -21.40 -15.87 -5.31
N ALA A 392 -20.20 -16.42 -5.11
CA ALA A 392 -19.69 -16.76 -3.79
C ALA A 392 -19.47 -15.52 -2.92
N ILE A 393 -18.81 -14.48 -3.45
CA ILE A 393 -18.55 -13.25 -2.68
C ILE A 393 -19.86 -12.55 -2.28
N HIS A 394 -20.85 -12.50 -3.16
CA HIS A 394 -22.16 -11.93 -2.81
C HIS A 394 -22.89 -12.76 -1.75
N SER A 395 -22.80 -14.09 -1.79
CA SER A 395 -23.40 -14.96 -0.76
C SER A 395 -22.74 -14.75 0.60
N ILE A 396 -21.40 -14.73 0.64
CA ILE A 396 -20.61 -14.48 1.85
C ILE A 396 -20.96 -13.10 2.43
N PHE A 397 -21.03 -12.07 1.59
CA PHE A 397 -21.40 -10.72 1.99
C PHE A 397 -22.81 -10.68 2.62
N ASP A 398 -23.80 -11.29 1.98
CA ASP A 398 -25.19 -11.31 2.48
C ASP A 398 -25.31 -12.03 3.83
N GLU A 399 -24.60 -13.15 4.01
CA GLU A 399 -24.56 -13.91 5.28
C GLU A 399 -23.92 -13.09 6.40
N ILE A 400 -22.80 -12.43 6.12
CA ILE A 400 -22.09 -11.56 7.08
C ILE A 400 -22.94 -10.35 7.46
N ILE A 401 -23.59 -9.68 6.50
CA ILE A 401 -24.54 -8.60 6.76
C ILE A 401 -25.71 -9.10 7.62
N GLY A 402 -26.19 -10.33 7.37
CA GLY A 402 -27.17 -11.02 8.20
C GLY A 402 -26.73 -11.11 9.66
N SER A 403 -25.56 -11.69 9.89
CA SER A 403 -25.00 -11.93 11.22
C SER A 403 -24.69 -10.64 11.99
N TYR A 404 -24.07 -9.65 11.34
CA TYR A 404 -23.85 -8.32 11.94
C TYR A 404 -25.15 -7.65 12.39
N ARG A 405 -26.23 -7.82 11.62
CA ARG A 405 -27.54 -7.27 12.00
C ARG A 405 -28.05 -7.90 13.29
N GLU A 406 -27.90 -9.20 13.46
CA GLU A 406 -28.29 -9.91 14.69
C GLU A 406 -27.45 -9.44 15.88
N LEU A 407 -26.13 -9.34 15.70
CA LEU A 407 -25.20 -8.86 16.72
C LEU A 407 -25.52 -7.42 17.17
N ILE A 408 -25.71 -6.50 16.23
CA ILE A 408 -26.10 -5.11 16.52
C ILE A 408 -27.46 -5.05 17.22
N GLU A 409 -28.43 -5.88 16.83
CA GLU A 409 -29.74 -5.93 17.49
C GLU A 409 -29.66 -6.49 18.92
N GLY A 410 -28.76 -7.43 19.15
CA GLY A 410 -28.49 -8.06 20.44
C GLY A 410 -27.70 -7.21 21.44
N ALA A 411 -27.01 -6.16 20.98
CA ALA A 411 -26.20 -5.24 21.80
C ALA A 411 -27.06 -4.38 22.75
N ASP A 412 -27.55 -4.98 23.85
CA ASP A 412 -28.48 -4.38 24.82
C ASP A 412 -27.88 -3.22 25.64
N TRP A 413 -26.56 -3.14 25.66
CA TRP A 413 -25.75 -2.08 26.27
C TRP A 413 -25.77 -0.78 25.45
N LEU A 414 -26.28 -0.79 24.22
CA LEU A 414 -26.59 0.40 23.43
C LEU A 414 -28.05 0.85 23.64
N SER A 415 -28.35 2.11 23.36
CA SER A 415 -29.74 2.54 23.20
C SER A 415 -30.39 1.96 21.94
N ALA A 416 -31.73 1.88 21.94
CA ALA A 416 -32.48 1.44 20.76
C ALA A 416 -32.29 2.36 19.55
N ASP A 417 -32.11 3.66 19.77
CA ASP A 417 -31.89 4.63 18.69
C ASP A 417 -30.50 4.46 18.06
N THR A 418 -29.46 4.22 18.87
CA THR A 418 -28.11 3.91 18.35
C THR A 418 -28.11 2.60 17.58
N ARG A 419 -28.69 1.51 18.11
CA ARG A 419 -28.81 0.25 17.36
C ARG A 419 -29.50 0.45 16.00
N LYS A 420 -30.53 1.28 15.94
CA LYS A 420 -31.21 1.63 14.69
C LYS A 420 -30.31 2.42 13.73
N ALA A 421 -29.52 3.37 14.24
CA ALA A 421 -28.57 4.14 13.44
C ALA A 421 -27.44 3.24 12.87
N LEU A 422 -26.84 2.38 13.71
CA LEU A 422 -25.82 1.41 13.28
C LEU A 422 -26.36 0.47 12.21
N ARG A 423 -27.59 -0.04 12.38
CA ARG A 423 -28.26 -0.84 11.34
C ARG A 423 -28.45 -0.10 10.03
N LYS A 424 -28.83 1.19 10.07
CA LYS A 424 -28.95 1.99 8.84
C LYS A 424 -27.60 2.09 8.13
N LYS A 425 -26.50 2.23 8.87
CA LYS A 425 -25.14 2.22 8.31
C LYS A 425 -24.80 0.85 7.73
N LEU A 426 -25.02 -0.25 8.47
CA LEU A 426 -24.82 -1.63 8.01
C LEU A 426 -25.57 -1.93 6.71
N ASP A 427 -26.88 -1.67 6.69
CA ASP A 427 -27.76 -1.94 5.54
C ASP A 427 -27.39 -1.09 4.30
N GLY A 428 -26.61 -0.03 4.48
CA GLY A 428 -26.15 0.86 3.43
C GLY A 428 -24.72 0.59 2.94
N ILE A 429 -24.04 -0.44 3.45
CA ILE A 429 -22.69 -0.80 2.98
C ILE A 429 -22.79 -1.32 1.55
N LEU A 430 -21.99 -0.75 0.65
CA LEU A 430 -21.86 -1.22 -0.73
C LEU A 430 -20.73 -2.24 -0.84
N LEU A 431 -21.00 -3.39 -1.45
CA LEU A 431 -19.96 -4.34 -1.90
C LEU A 431 -19.46 -3.90 -3.28
N ILE A 432 -18.16 -3.64 -3.40
CA ILE A 432 -17.50 -3.30 -4.65
C ILE A 432 -16.46 -4.37 -4.95
N THR A 433 -16.63 -5.09 -6.06
CA THR A 433 -15.62 -6.03 -6.55
C THR A 433 -14.83 -5.39 -7.68
N THR A 434 -13.53 -5.69 -7.74
CA THR A 434 -12.68 -5.28 -8.88
C THR A 434 -12.93 -6.13 -10.13
N GLY A 435 -13.78 -7.16 -10.04
CA GLY A 435 -13.99 -8.17 -11.08
C GLY A 435 -14.83 -7.70 -12.27
N GLU A 436 -15.75 -6.76 -12.06
CA GLU A 436 -16.63 -6.23 -13.12
C GLU A 436 -16.32 -4.77 -13.50
N TYR A 437 -15.33 -4.15 -12.87
CA TYR A 437 -15.00 -2.75 -13.09
C TYR A 437 -14.15 -2.58 -14.35
N HIS A 438 -14.58 -1.67 -15.23
CA HIS A 438 -13.89 -1.31 -16.46
C HIS A 438 -13.75 0.20 -16.58
N GLU A 439 -12.52 0.69 -16.70
CA GLU A 439 -12.23 2.12 -16.88
C GLU A 439 -11.25 2.42 -18.02
N THR A 440 -10.72 1.40 -18.70
CA THR A 440 -9.81 1.55 -19.83
C THR A 440 -10.53 2.08 -21.07
N ASP A 441 -9.87 3.00 -21.80
CA ASP A 441 -10.41 3.58 -23.04
C ASP A 441 -9.56 3.11 -24.23
N PRO A 442 -10.12 2.55 -25.31
CA PRO A 442 -9.36 2.23 -26.52
C PRO A 442 -8.58 3.41 -27.12
N LYS A 443 -8.92 4.66 -26.76
CA LYS A 443 -8.12 5.85 -27.12
C LYS A 443 -6.76 5.90 -26.42
N ASP A 444 -6.55 5.17 -25.33
CA ASP A 444 -5.28 5.07 -24.60
C ASP A 444 -4.15 4.55 -25.50
N ALA A 445 -4.48 3.83 -26.58
CA ALA A 445 -3.52 3.46 -27.62
C ALA A 445 -2.81 4.64 -28.29
N LYS A 446 -3.35 5.86 -28.18
CA LYS A 446 -2.69 7.08 -28.66
C LYS A 446 -1.56 7.56 -27.74
N LEU A 447 -1.45 7.00 -26.53
CA LEU A 447 -0.39 7.30 -25.58
C LEU A 447 0.90 6.57 -25.98
N VAL A 448 0.81 5.45 -26.69
CA VAL A 448 1.96 4.73 -27.26
C VAL A 448 2.67 5.62 -28.28
N GLY A 449 3.86 6.09 -27.91
CA GLY A 449 4.73 6.92 -28.72
C GLY A 449 5.59 6.12 -29.69
N ARG A 450 6.57 6.79 -30.32
CA ARG A 450 7.50 6.16 -31.27
C ARG A 450 8.44 5.15 -30.60
N ASP A 451 8.74 5.36 -29.31
CA ASP A 451 9.65 4.58 -28.48
C ASP A 451 9.21 4.64 -27.01
N TYR A 452 9.89 3.88 -26.15
CA TYR A 452 9.55 3.78 -24.73
C TYR A 452 9.64 5.12 -23.96
N TYR A 453 10.57 5.99 -24.32
CA TYR A 453 10.72 7.30 -23.68
C TYR A 453 9.54 8.23 -24.00
N GLU A 454 9.15 8.31 -25.27
CA GLU A 454 7.97 9.09 -25.66
C GLU A 454 6.68 8.53 -25.07
N THR A 455 6.52 7.19 -25.07
CA THR A 455 5.40 6.52 -24.41
C THR A 455 5.32 6.88 -22.93
N THR A 456 6.43 6.77 -22.19
CA THR A 456 6.43 7.06 -20.75
C THR A 456 6.04 8.52 -20.48
N LYS A 457 6.57 9.48 -21.25
CA LYS A 457 6.16 10.90 -21.11
C LYS A 457 4.67 11.12 -21.37
N ASN A 458 4.12 10.47 -22.39
CA ASN A 458 2.68 10.56 -22.70
C ASN A 458 1.83 9.99 -21.55
N MET A 459 2.23 8.83 -21.01
CA MET A 459 1.56 8.18 -19.88
C MET A 459 1.62 9.04 -18.61
N VAL A 460 2.79 9.58 -18.26
CA VAL A 460 2.94 10.48 -17.10
C VAL A 460 2.01 11.70 -17.20
N ARG A 461 1.97 12.36 -18.36
CA ARG A 461 1.05 13.50 -18.58
C ARG A 461 -0.40 13.09 -18.44
N TYR A 462 -0.77 11.95 -19.01
CA TYR A 462 -2.12 11.41 -18.92
C TYR A 462 -2.50 11.12 -17.47
N MET A 463 -1.65 10.42 -16.70
CA MET A 463 -1.87 10.07 -15.30
C MET A 463 -2.00 11.31 -14.42
N ASN A 464 -1.09 12.30 -14.57
CA ASN A 464 -1.16 13.56 -13.85
C ASN A 464 -2.48 14.30 -14.12
N ASN A 465 -2.88 14.39 -15.39
CA ASN A 465 -4.14 15.03 -15.77
C ASN A 465 -5.36 14.26 -15.23
N LYS A 466 -5.39 12.94 -15.35
CA LYS A 466 -6.49 12.08 -14.84
C LYS A 466 -6.62 12.23 -13.32
N LYS A 467 -5.51 12.23 -12.57
CA LYS A 467 -5.50 12.47 -11.10
C LYS A 467 -6.08 13.85 -10.76
N MET A 468 -5.65 14.88 -11.47
CA MET A 468 -6.15 16.25 -11.30
C MET A 468 -7.58 16.47 -11.82
N GLU A 469 -8.13 15.55 -12.63
CA GLU A 469 -9.53 15.55 -13.06
C GLU A 469 -10.49 15.07 -11.98
N LEU A 470 -10.01 14.27 -11.03
CA LEU A 470 -10.81 13.84 -9.87
C LEU A 470 -11.15 15.02 -8.95
N PHE A 471 -10.25 16.00 -8.83
CA PHE A 471 -10.47 17.15 -7.96
C PHE A 471 -11.62 18.02 -8.48
N GLY A 472 -12.62 18.25 -7.64
CA GLY A 472 -13.86 18.94 -8.00
C GLY A 472 -14.86 18.10 -8.82
N SER A 473 -14.53 16.83 -9.12
CA SER A 473 -15.47 15.86 -9.70
C SER A 473 -16.34 15.21 -8.63
N PRO A 474 -17.55 14.71 -8.98
CA PRO A 474 -18.33 13.89 -8.05
C PRO A 474 -17.59 12.56 -7.78
N MET A 475 -17.64 12.10 -6.54
CA MET A 475 -17.10 10.79 -6.18
C MET A 475 -17.89 9.68 -6.88
N ASP A 476 -17.16 8.75 -7.50
CA ASP A 476 -17.72 7.49 -7.97
C ASP A 476 -17.63 6.46 -6.84
N ARG A 477 -18.75 6.25 -6.15
CA ARG A 477 -18.83 5.31 -5.02
C ARG A 477 -18.76 3.85 -5.44
N GLU A 478 -18.81 3.54 -6.73
CA GLU A 478 -18.70 2.17 -7.26
C GLU A 478 -17.32 1.91 -7.84
N LYS A 479 -16.44 2.92 -7.86
CA LYS A 479 -15.06 2.79 -8.34
C LYS A 479 -14.19 2.10 -7.27
N PRO A 480 -13.55 0.96 -7.57
CA PRO A 480 -12.57 0.37 -6.68
C PRO A 480 -11.31 1.25 -6.61
N LEU A 481 -10.64 1.26 -5.45
CA LEU A 481 -9.38 2.00 -5.25
C LEU A 481 -8.14 1.10 -5.31
N MET A 482 -8.34 -0.21 -5.35
CA MET A 482 -7.29 -1.21 -5.55
C MET A 482 -7.44 -1.87 -6.92
N THR A 483 -6.32 -2.33 -7.48
CA THR A 483 -6.32 -3.15 -8.69
C THR A 483 -6.77 -4.57 -8.38
N ALA A 484 -7.31 -5.27 -9.38
CA ALA A 484 -7.79 -6.64 -9.25
C ALA A 484 -6.71 -7.64 -8.85
N ASP A 485 -5.46 -7.37 -9.22
CA ASP A 485 -4.25 -8.15 -8.93
C ASP A 485 -3.68 -7.94 -7.52
N THR A 486 -4.11 -6.91 -6.79
CA THR A 486 -3.65 -6.66 -5.41
C THR A 486 -4.27 -7.70 -4.46
N VAL A 487 -3.50 -8.43 -3.65
CA VAL A 487 -4.04 -9.35 -2.63
C VAL A 487 -4.45 -8.56 -1.38
N ASN A 488 -5.62 -7.93 -1.40
CA ASN A 488 -6.08 -7.11 -0.28
C ASN A 488 -7.60 -6.87 -0.31
N ALA A 489 -8.12 -6.28 0.76
CA ALA A 489 -9.48 -5.76 0.90
C ALA A 489 -9.43 -4.44 1.68
N GLN A 490 -10.48 -3.62 1.59
CA GLN A 490 -10.54 -2.37 2.36
C GLN A 490 -11.98 -1.89 2.59
N TYR A 491 -12.20 -1.23 3.73
CA TYR A 491 -13.37 -0.38 3.99
C TYR A 491 -13.07 1.07 3.66
N LEU A 492 -14.03 1.74 3.02
CA LEU A 492 -13.96 3.17 2.74
C LEU A 492 -15.00 3.93 3.56
N PRO A 493 -14.64 5.09 4.15
CA PRO A 493 -15.57 5.91 4.92
C PRO A 493 -16.85 6.31 4.18
N CYS A 494 -16.87 6.28 2.84
CA CYS A 494 -18.09 6.42 2.02
C CYS A 494 -19.08 5.25 2.13
N ASN A 495 -18.90 4.40 3.15
CA ASN A 495 -19.71 3.26 3.51
C ASN A 495 -19.75 2.19 2.42
N SER A 496 -18.57 1.74 2.01
CA SER A 496 -18.38 0.67 1.03
C SER A 496 -17.18 -0.19 1.40
N ILE A 497 -17.21 -1.44 1.00
CA ILE A 497 -16.04 -2.33 1.03
C ILE A 497 -15.58 -2.62 -0.39
N ASN A 498 -14.28 -2.71 -0.60
CA ASN A 498 -13.69 -3.09 -1.88
C ASN A 498 -12.89 -4.39 -1.72
N ILE A 499 -13.29 -5.43 -2.45
CA ILE A 499 -12.64 -6.75 -2.43
C ILE A 499 -11.99 -7.00 -3.79
N THR A 500 -10.70 -7.35 -3.80
CA THR A 500 -9.96 -7.59 -5.05
C THR A 500 -10.20 -8.99 -5.59
N VAL A 501 -9.95 -9.21 -6.88
CA VAL A 501 -10.03 -10.57 -7.47
C VAL A 501 -8.94 -11.47 -6.90
N ALA A 502 -7.74 -10.93 -6.64
CA ALA A 502 -6.61 -11.71 -6.15
C ALA A 502 -6.83 -12.27 -4.73
N ILE A 503 -7.50 -11.53 -3.83
CA ILE A 503 -7.86 -12.07 -2.50
C ILE A 503 -9.02 -13.07 -2.56
N MET A 504 -9.73 -13.18 -3.68
CA MET A 504 -10.75 -14.22 -3.91
C MET A 504 -10.17 -15.52 -4.50
N GLN A 505 -8.84 -15.67 -4.48
CA GLN A 505 -8.15 -16.89 -4.91
C GLN A 505 -7.63 -17.69 -3.69
N PRO A 506 -7.21 -18.95 -3.86
CA PRO A 506 -6.53 -19.66 -2.79
C PRO A 506 -5.29 -18.90 -2.27
N PRO A 507 -5.01 -18.96 -0.96
CA PRO A 507 -5.67 -19.81 0.04
C PRO A 507 -6.93 -19.19 0.68
N PHE A 508 -7.35 -17.99 0.27
CA PHE A 508 -8.47 -17.28 0.90
C PHE A 508 -9.84 -17.84 0.49
N PHE A 509 -9.97 -18.28 -0.76
CA PHE A 509 -11.20 -18.90 -1.27
C PHE A 509 -10.90 -20.07 -2.18
N ASP A 510 -11.63 -21.17 -1.98
CA ASP A 510 -11.64 -22.32 -2.88
C ASP A 510 -13.07 -22.89 -2.92
N PRO A 511 -13.69 -23.06 -4.10
CA PRO A 511 -15.03 -23.64 -4.22
C PRO A 511 -15.12 -25.10 -3.72
N ASN A 512 -13.99 -25.78 -3.51
CA ASN A 512 -13.93 -27.13 -2.95
C ASN A 512 -13.79 -27.15 -1.42
N MET A 513 -13.50 -26.00 -0.79
CA MET A 513 -13.52 -25.87 0.66
C MET A 513 -14.96 -25.86 1.17
N SER A 514 -15.17 -26.34 2.40
CA SER A 514 -16.47 -26.21 3.07
C SER A 514 -16.81 -24.74 3.37
N ASP A 515 -18.10 -24.44 3.55
CA ASP A 515 -18.56 -23.08 3.87
C ASP A 515 -17.86 -22.53 5.12
N ALA A 516 -17.63 -23.37 6.13
CA ALA A 516 -16.91 -22.98 7.34
C ALA A 516 -15.44 -22.62 7.10
N GLU A 517 -14.78 -23.33 6.19
CA GLU A 517 -13.40 -23.03 5.79
C GLU A 517 -13.31 -21.72 5.02
N ASN A 518 -14.19 -21.52 4.03
CA ASN A 518 -14.27 -20.26 3.28
C ASN A 518 -14.67 -19.08 4.19
N LEU A 519 -15.54 -19.30 5.19
CA LEU A 519 -15.86 -18.29 6.20
C LEU A 519 -14.68 -17.98 7.12
N GLY A 520 -13.86 -18.97 7.48
CA GLY A 520 -12.63 -18.76 8.27
C GLY A 520 -11.52 -18.07 7.49
N ALA A 521 -11.54 -18.18 6.16
CA ALA A 521 -10.60 -17.54 5.26
C ALA A 521 -11.18 -16.22 4.69
N LEU A 522 -11.65 -16.20 3.43
CA LEU A 522 -12.22 -15.01 2.79
C LEU A 522 -13.37 -14.37 3.59
N GLY A 523 -14.25 -15.16 4.22
CA GLY A 523 -15.35 -14.61 5.00
C GLY A 523 -14.88 -13.81 6.23
N SER A 524 -13.75 -14.18 6.83
CA SER A 524 -13.18 -13.43 7.94
C SER A 524 -12.65 -12.07 7.48
N VAL A 525 -12.08 -12.01 6.27
CA VAL A 525 -11.64 -10.76 5.62
C VAL A 525 -12.86 -9.88 5.30
N VAL A 526 -13.89 -10.43 4.66
CA VAL A 526 -15.12 -9.66 4.36
C VAL A 526 -15.81 -9.16 5.63
N ALA A 527 -15.83 -9.97 6.69
CA ALA A 527 -16.40 -9.58 7.98
C ALA A 527 -15.53 -8.55 8.71
N HIS A 528 -14.22 -8.57 8.49
CA HIS A 528 -13.28 -7.57 8.98
C HIS A 528 -13.54 -6.21 8.30
N GLU A 529 -13.67 -6.17 6.97
CA GLU A 529 -13.98 -4.94 6.25
C GLU A 529 -15.34 -4.34 6.65
N ILE A 530 -16.35 -5.18 6.90
CA ILE A 530 -17.64 -4.70 7.43
C ILE A 530 -17.48 -4.24 8.89
N GLY A 531 -16.59 -4.88 9.65
CA GLY A 531 -16.24 -4.52 11.02
C GLY A 531 -15.66 -3.11 11.13
N HIS A 532 -14.85 -2.69 10.15
CA HIS A 532 -14.34 -1.32 10.08
C HIS A 532 -15.44 -0.27 10.11
N ALA A 533 -16.63 -0.52 9.54
CA ALA A 533 -17.75 0.42 9.64
C ALA A 533 -18.11 0.82 11.09
N PHE A 534 -17.68 0.03 12.07
CA PHE A 534 -17.97 0.17 13.49
C PHE A 534 -16.73 0.16 14.40
N ASP A 535 -15.51 0.23 13.85
CA ASP A 535 -14.27 0.32 14.63
C ASP A 535 -14.11 1.69 15.34
N SER A 536 -13.01 1.90 16.07
CA SER A 536 -12.74 3.12 16.84
C SER A 536 -12.63 4.40 15.99
N ASN A 537 -12.23 4.29 14.72
CA ASN A 537 -12.00 5.41 13.82
C ASN A 537 -13.26 5.70 12.99
N CYS A 538 -13.77 4.68 12.32
CA CYS A 538 -14.84 4.74 11.34
C CYS A 538 -16.23 4.85 11.98
N ILE A 539 -16.39 4.55 13.28
CA ILE A 539 -17.62 4.86 14.02
C ILE A 539 -17.91 6.36 14.08
N LYS A 540 -16.92 7.24 13.83
CA LYS A 540 -17.11 8.69 13.77
C LYS A 540 -17.85 9.14 12.49
N TYR A 541 -18.02 8.24 11.52
CA TYR A 541 -18.70 8.51 10.26
C TYR A 541 -20.14 7.99 10.30
N ASN A 542 -21.08 8.81 9.86
CA ASN A 542 -22.48 8.43 9.77
C ASN A 542 -22.78 7.51 8.57
N SER A 543 -24.04 7.11 8.39
CA SER A 543 -24.44 6.18 7.32
C SER A 543 -24.19 6.69 5.89
N ASP A 544 -24.01 8.00 5.74
CA ASP A 544 -23.84 8.64 4.44
C ASP A 544 -22.34 8.90 4.16
N GLY A 545 -21.46 8.46 5.07
CA GLY A 545 -20.01 8.57 4.97
C GLY A 545 -19.45 9.94 5.33
N ILE A 546 -20.21 10.73 6.08
CA ILE A 546 -19.79 12.04 6.57
C ILE A 546 -19.25 11.90 7.98
N LEU A 547 -18.11 12.53 8.25
CA LEU A 547 -17.57 12.63 9.61
C LEU A 547 -18.52 13.47 10.47
N ASP A 548 -19.21 12.81 11.39
CA ASP A 548 -20.19 13.42 12.28
C ASP A 548 -20.18 12.66 13.61
N PRO A 549 -19.27 12.99 14.56
CA PRO A 549 -19.19 12.27 15.83
C PRO A 549 -20.48 12.30 16.68
N GLU A 550 -21.46 13.15 16.34
CA GLU A 550 -22.71 13.33 17.08
C GLU A 550 -23.89 12.52 16.49
N TRP A 551 -23.66 11.74 15.43
CA TRP A 551 -24.71 10.94 14.78
C TRP A 551 -25.28 9.80 15.66
N ILE A 552 -24.54 9.40 16.69
CA ILE A 552 -24.98 8.53 17.78
C ILE A 552 -24.99 9.32 19.10
N ASN A 553 -25.81 8.90 20.06
CA ASN A 553 -25.91 9.65 21.30
C ASN A 553 -24.61 9.55 22.14
N GLU A 554 -24.35 10.61 22.90
CA GLU A 554 -23.12 10.78 23.70
C GLU A 554 -22.88 9.65 24.72
N ALA A 555 -23.93 9.13 25.35
CA ALA A 555 -23.78 8.08 26.36
C ALA A 555 -23.30 6.76 25.72
N ASP A 556 -23.89 6.38 24.59
CA ASP A 556 -23.47 5.19 23.84
C ASP A 556 -22.08 5.38 23.23
N ARG A 557 -21.76 6.57 22.73
CA ARG A 557 -20.40 6.89 22.25
C ARG A 557 -19.35 6.70 23.35
N LYS A 558 -19.64 7.17 24.57
CA LYS A 558 -18.73 6.96 25.71
C LYS A 558 -18.54 5.48 26.06
N VAL A 559 -19.61 4.67 25.97
CA VAL A 559 -19.49 3.22 26.19
C VAL A 559 -18.61 2.57 25.11
N LEU A 560 -18.71 3.03 23.86
CA LEU A 560 -17.83 2.57 22.78
C LEU A 560 -16.37 2.96 23.01
N GLU A 561 -16.11 4.19 23.43
CA GLU A 561 -14.77 4.68 23.80
C GLU A 561 -14.17 3.84 24.95
N GLU A 562 -14.94 3.57 26.01
CA GLU A 562 -14.49 2.74 27.14
C GLU A 562 -14.14 1.30 26.73
N ARG A 563 -14.90 0.72 25.80
CA ARG A 563 -14.58 -0.60 25.24
C ARG A 563 -13.32 -0.55 24.37
N ALA A 564 -13.10 0.54 23.65
CA ALA A 564 -11.90 0.74 22.86
C ALA A 564 -10.67 0.81 23.75
N ASP A 565 -10.73 1.56 24.85
CA ASP A 565 -9.63 1.64 25.82
C ASP A 565 -9.31 0.27 26.43
N ALA A 566 -10.34 -0.50 26.81
CA ALA A 566 -10.16 -1.85 27.34
C ALA A 566 -9.52 -2.81 26.32
N LEU A 567 -9.87 -2.67 25.04
CA LEU A 567 -9.26 -3.42 23.95
C LEU A 567 -7.79 -3.02 23.77
N SER A 568 -7.46 -1.73 23.79
CA SER A 568 -6.07 -1.28 23.73
C SER A 568 -5.23 -1.84 24.86
N ASP A 569 -5.75 -1.83 26.09
CA ASP A 569 -5.06 -2.43 27.24
C ASP A 569 -4.87 -3.93 27.06
N TYR A 570 -5.89 -4.65 26.55
CA TYR A 570 -5.81 -6.08 26.27
C TYR A 570 -4.71 -6.43 25.27
N TYR A 571 -4.66 -5.75 24.12
CA TYR A 571 -3.65 -5.99 23.09
C TYR A 571 -2.24 -5.56 23.51
N SER A 572 -2.12 -4.51 24.33
CA SER A 572 -0.83 -4.05 24.86
C SER A 572 -0.15 -5.07 25.77
N ASN A 573 -0.88 -6.08 26.27
CA ASN A 573 -0.31 -7.18 27.05
C ASN A 573 0.36 -8.26 26.17
N TYR A 574 0.14 -8.26 24.85
CA TYR A 574 0.77 -9.21 23.95
C TYR A 574 2.18 -8.75 23.56
N THR A 575 3.09 -9.71 23.46
CA THR A 575 4.48 -9.48 23.08
C THR A 575 4.90 -10.34 21.89
N ILE A 576 5.76 -9.78 21.04
CA ILE A 576 6.54 -10.50 20.03
C ILE A 576 7.98 -10.65 20.52
N MET A 577 8.61 -11.77 20.17
CA MET A 577 9.96 -12.13 20.64
C MET A 577 10.14 -12.04 22.17
N GLU A 578 9.04 -12.21 22.92
CA GLU A 578 8.99 -12.13 24.39
C GLU A 578 9.37 -10.76 25.00
N VAL A 579 9.62 -9.73 24.17
CA VAL A 579 10.20 -8.45 24.62
C VAL A 579 9.44 -7.23 24.08
N PHE A 580 8.99 -7.26 22.82
CA PHE A 580 8.37 -6.10 22.19
C PHE A 580 6.86 -6.17 22.34
N HIS A 581 6.27 -5.16 22.97
CA HIS A 581 4.83 -5.06 23.14
C HIS A 581 4.15 -4.55 21.88
N VAL A 582 2.97 -5.08 21.59
CA VAL A 582 2.06 -4.48 20.62
C VAL A 582 1.60 -3.13 21.17
N ASP A 583 1.57 -2.09 20.32
CA ASP A 583 0.92 -0.83 20.66
C ASP A 583 -0.59 -0.98 20.45
N GLY A 584 -1.29 -1.44 21.48
CA GLY A 584 -2.73 -1.69 21.41
C GLY A 584 -3.57 -0.43 21.14
N LYS A 585 -3.00 0.77 21.34
CA LYS A 585 -3.67 2.03 20.95
C LYS A 585 -3.53 2.24 19.45
N SER A 586 -2.32 2.11 18.91
CA SER A 586 -2.07 2.25 17.47
C SER A 586 -2.82 1.21 16.66
N THR A 587 -2.97 -0.02 17.17
CA THR A 587 -3.61 -1.12 16.44
C THR A 587 -5.11 -1.28 16.73
N ASN A 588 -5.72 -0.34 17.45
CA ASN A 588 -7.08 -0.50 17.99
C ASN A 588 -8.14 -0.72 16.90
N GLY A 589 -8.08 0.04 15.79
CA GLY A 589 -9.03 -0.06 14.69
C GLY A 589 -9.07 -1.46 14.08
N GLU A 590 -7.89 -1.96 13.69
CA GLU A 590 -7.68 -3.30 13.13
C GLU A 590 -8.10 -4.43 14.08
N ASN A 591 -7.67 -4.32 15.34
CA ASN A 591 -8.01 -5.30 16.37
C ASN A 591 -9.53 -5.35 16.63
N TYR A 592 -10.22 -4.21 16.51
CA TYR A 592 -11.67 -4.16 16.61
C TYR A 592 -12.34 -4.85 15.43
N ALA A 593 -11.88 -4.57 14.22
CA ALA A 593 -12.39 -5.18 13.01
C ALA A 593 -12.21 -6.71 13.05
N ASP A 594 -11.05 -7.20 13.51
CA ASP A 594 -10.79 -8.64 13.72
C ASP A 594 -11.71 -9.30 14.76
N LEU A 595 -11.86 -8.69 15.94
CA LEU A 595 -12.73 -9.22 17.00
C LEU A 595 -14.18 -9.25 16.53
N SER A 596 -14.62 -8.16 15.91
CA SER A 596 -15.95 -8.02 15.34
C SER A 596 -16.21 -9.05 14.23
N ALA A 597 -15.22 -9.28 13.37
CA ALA A 597 -15.29 -10.30 12.32
C ALA A 597 -15.46 -11.70 12.90
N MET A 598 -14.66 -12.05 13.93
CA MET A 598 -14.73 -13.36 14.56
C MET A 598 -16.07 -13.59 15.27
N GLU A 599 -16.60 -12.58 15.97
CA GLU A 599 -17.96 -12.61 16.54
C GLU A 599 -19.00 -12.84 15.45
N CYS A 600 -18.88 -12.15 14.31
CA CYS A 600 -19.79 -12.26 13.18
C CYS A 600 -19.77 -13.66 12.56
N ILE A 601 -18.61 -14.17 12.13
CA ILE A 601 -18.53 -15.44 11.41
C ILE A 601 -18.85 -16.63 12.31
N THR A 602 -18.50 -16.56 13.61
CA THR A 602 -18.86 -17.62 14.55
C THR A 602 -20.34 -17.58 14.92
N ASN A 603 -21.05 -16.46 14.79
CA ASN A 603 -22.52 -16.40 14.96
C ASN A 603 -23.28 -17.12 13.83
N ILE A 604 -22.67 -17.30 12.65
CA ILE A 604 -23.27 -18.02 11.50
C ILE A 604 -23.26 -19.55 11.72
N ILE A 605 -22.29 -20.07 12.49
CA ILE A 605 -22.04 -21.52 12.62
C ILE A 605 -22.32 -22.00 14.04
N ASP A 606 -23.20 -23.00 14.18
CA ASP A 606 -23.51 -23.65 15.46
C ASP A 606 -22.81 -25.00 15.67
N ASP A 607 -22.38 -25.68 14.61
CA ASP A 607 -21.73 -26.99 14.71
C ASP A 607 -20.27 -26.85 15.20
N PRO A 608 -19.90 -27.45 16.35
CA PRO A 608 -18.53 -27.43 16.86
C PRO A 608 -17.47 -27.97 15.89
N GLU A 609 -17.79 -28.94 15.03
CA GLU A 609 -16.80 -29.47 14.07
C GLU A 609 -16.56 -28.51 12.90
N GLU A 610 -17.59 -27.81 12.44
CA GLU A 610 -17.43 -26.75 11.43
C GLU A 610 -16.69 -25.54 12.02
N LEU A 611 -16.95 -25.17 13.28
CA LEU A 611 -16.20 -24.13 13.97
C LEU A 611 -14.69 -24.46 14.06
N LYS A 612 -14.31 -25.72 14.28
CA LYS A 612 -12.88 -26.11 14.26
C LYS A 612 -12.23 -25.85 12.91
N LYS A 613 -12.93 -26.12 11.80
CA LYS A 613 -12.44 -25.85 10.44
C LYS A 613 -12.28 -24.35 10.21
N LEU A 614 -13.28 -23.57 10.61
CA LEU A 614 -13.25 -22.10 10.55
C LEU A 614 -12.03 -21.55 11.30
N PHE A 615 -11.84 -21.94 12.57
CA PHE A 615 -10.71 -21.47 13.37
C PHE A 615 -9.37 -21.87 12.77
N ARG A 616 -9.25 -23.11 12.25
CA ARG A 616 -8.03 -23.57 11.58
C ARG A 616 -7.71 -22.70 10.35
N ARG A 617 -8.68 -22.45 9.47
CA ARG A 617 -8.47 -21.59 8.29
C ARG A 617 -8.14 -20.15 8.65
N TYR A 618 -8.79 -19.58 9.66
CA TYR A 618 -8.43 -18.26 10.17
C TYR A 618 -6.97 -18.22 10.64
N ALA A 619 -6.50 -19.23 11.35
CA ALA A 619 -5.10 -19.30 11.77
C ALA A 619 -4.12 -19.46 10.59
N GLU A 620 -4.49 -20.21 9.55
CA GLU A 620 -3.67 -20.46 8.36
C GLU A 620 -3.45 -19.20 7.51
N ILE A 621 -4.49 -18.37 7.29
CA ILE A 621 -4.35 -17.16 6.44
C ILE A 621 -3.42 -16.10 7.05
N TRP A 622 -3.24 -16.11 8.38
CA TRP A 622 -2.33 -15.22 9.09
C TRP A 622 -0.94 -15.84 9.33
N CYS A 623 -0.68 -17.04 8.82
CA CYS A 623 0.62 -17.69 8.93
C CYS A 623 1.69 -16.83 8.27
N GLY A 624 2.77 -16.51 8.98
CA GLY A 624 3.79 -15.61 8.46
C GLY A 624 5.13 -15.82 9.14
N LEU A 625 6.20 -15.80 8.35
CA LEU A 625 7.57 -15.75 8.84
C LEU A 625 8.18 -14.42 8.38
N GLU A 626 8.71 -13.64 9.32
CA GLU A 626 9.27 -12.31 9.06
C GLU A 626 10.72 -12.21 9.54
N VAL A 627 11.50 -11.35 8.89
CA VAL A 627 12.84 -10.97 9.35
C VAL A 627 12.70 -10.15 10.64
N ASP A 628 13.46 -10.48 11.68
CA ASP A 628 13.32 -9.87 13.01
C ASP A 628 13.32 -8.33 12.98
N SER A 629 14.19 -7.70 12.19
CA SER A 629 14.24 -6.24 12.08
C SER A 629 12.97 -5.65 11.49
N SER A 630 12.40 -6.32 10.49
CA SER A 630 11.18 -5.89 9.80
C SER A 630 9.96 -6.08 10.71
N ALA A 631 9.91 -7.17 11.47
CA ALA A 631 8.88 -7.40 12.49
C ALA A 631 8.91 -6.31 13.58
N VAL A 632 10.10 -5.90 14.05
CA VAL A 632 10.24 -4.82 15.04
C VAL A 632 9.88 -3.45 14.45
N GLU A 633 10.22 -3.18 13.19
CA GLU A 633 9.85 -1.95 12.49
C GLU A 633 8.32 -1.85 12.35
N ARG A 634 7.66 -2.92 11.88
CA ARG A 634 6.20 -2.98 11.71
C ARG A 634 5.44 -2.70 13.00
N LEU A 635 5.93 -3.14 14.17
CA LEU A 635 5.31 -2.80 15.46
C LEU A 635 5.18 -1.28 15.71
N THR A 636 5.99 -0.47 15.02
CA THR A 636 5.96 0.99 15.16
C THR A 636 5.26 1.72 14.03
N THR A 637 5.17 1.12 12.84
CA THR A 637 4.69 1.75 11.60
C THR A 637 3.39 1.17 11.05
N ASP A 638 3.08 -0.08 11.39
CA ASP A 638 1.92 -0.82 10.92
C ASP A 638 0.80 -0.71 11.96
N GLU A 639 -0.42 -0.41 11.50
CA GLU A 639 -1.61 -0.38 12.37
C GLU A 639 -2.19 -1.78 12.61
N HIS A 640 -1.69 -2.79 11.93
CA HIS A 640 -2.09 -4.18 12.17
C HIS A 640 -1.28 -4.80 13.31
N SER A 641 -1.96 -5.53 14.19
CA SER A 641 -1.27 -6.46 15.08
C SER A 641 -0.54 -7.53 14.26
N PRO A 642 0.60 -8.06 14.74
CA PRO A 642 1.28 -9.19 14.10
C PRO A 642 0.37 -10.41 13.96
N GLY A 643 0.53 -11.21 12.90
CA GLY A 643 -0.39 -12.32 12.58
C GLY A 643 -0.66 -13.30 13.73
N LYS A 644 0.36 -13.64 14.53
CA LYS A 644 0.20 -14.47 15.74
C LYS A 644 -0.75 -13.83 16.77
N VAL A 645 -0.66 -12.52 16.95
CA VAL A 645 -1.51 -11.76 17.88
C VAL A 645 -2.93 -11.63 17.31
N ARG A 646 -3.08 -11.32 16.02
CA ARG A 646 -4.40 -11.32 15.35
C ARG A 646 -5.14 -12.63 15.59
N VAL A 647 -4.45 -13.77 15.44
CA VAL A 647 -5.07 -15.08 15.68
C VAL A 647 -5.32 -15.31 17.16
N ASN A 648 -4.29 -15.27 17.99
CA ASN A 648 -4.43 -15.76 19.36
C ASN A 648 -5.26 -14.83 20.24
N ALA A 649 -5.08 -13.50 20.11
CA ALA A 649 -5.80 -12.54 20.93
C ALA A 649 -7.30 -12.52 20.62
N VAL A 650 -7.68 -12.66 19.35
CA VAL A 650 -9.07 -12.75 18.91
C VAL A 650 -9.73 -14.03 19.39
N LEU A 651 -9.08 -15.19 19.16
CA LEU A 651 -9.64 -16.49 19.52
C LEU A 651 -9.73 -16.70 21.04
N ALA A 652 -8.75 -16.21 21.81
CA ALA A 652 -8.76 -16.27 23.27
C ALA A 652 -9.98 -15.53 23.87
N SER A 653 -10.44 -14.45 23.21
CA SER A 653 -11.60 -13.69 23.63
C SER A 653 -12.94 -14.29 23.17
N ASN A 654 -12.95 -15.11 22.11
CA ASN A 654 -14.16 -15.69 21.54
C ASN A 654 -14.71 -16.84 22.40
N SER A 655 -15.98 -16.75 22.82
CA SER A 655 -16.62 -17.74 23.69
C SER A 655 -16.79 -19.11 23.02
N LYS A 656 -17.17 -19.16 21.74
CA LYS A 656 -17.32 -20.41 20.98
C LYS A 656 -15.97 -21.14 20.84
N PHE A 657 -14.86 -20.43 20.62
CA PHE A 657 -13.52 -21.02 20.62
C PHE A 657 -13.18 -21.67 21.98
N ASN A 658 -13.43 -20.95 23.07
CA ASN A 658 -13.20 -21.45 24.42
C ASN A 658 -13.97 -22.75 24.72
N GLU A 659 -15.23 -22.84 24.26
CA GLU A 659 -16.07 -24.03 24.40
C GLU A 659 -15.59 -25.20 23.52
N VAL A 660 -15.27 -24.94 22.25
CA VAL A 660 -14.84 -25.95 21.28
C VAL A 660 -13.53 -26.62 21.68
N TYR A 661 -12.59 -25.86 22.26
CA TYR A 661 -11.27 -26.35 22.67
C TYR A 661 -11.11 -26.63 24.18
N ASP A 662 -12.19 -26.46 24.97
CA ASP A 662 -12.23 -26.71 26.42
C ASP A 662 -11.13 -25.94 27.18
N ILE A 663 -10.99 -24.65 26.88
CA ILE A 663 -9.97 -23.75 27.45
C ILE A 663 -10.23 -23.52 28.94
N LYS A 664 -9.20 -23.69 29.77
CA LYS A 664 -9.27 -23.60 31.23
C LYS A 664 -8.21 -22.69 31.81
N GLU A 665 -8.45 -22.25 33.05
CA GLU A 665 -7.45 -21.51 33.82
C GLU A 665 -6.12 -22.27 33.87
N GLY A 666 -5.05 -21.59 33.43
CA GLY A 666 -3.71 -22.16 33.32
C GLY A 666 -3.30 -22.57 31.90
N ASP A 667 -4.24 -22.65 30.94
CA ASP A 667 -3.91 -22.77 29.52
C ASP A 667 -3.43 -21.42 28.95
N GLY A 668 -2.53 -21.43 27.97
CA GLY A 668 -1.93 -20.21 27.41
C GLY A 668 -2.93 -19.27 26.69
N MET A 669 -4.02 -19.81 26.15
CA MET A 669 -5.10 -19.08 25.49
C MET A 669 -6.22 -18.65 26.45
N TYR A 670 -6.06 -18.85 27.76
CA TYR A 670 -7.09 -18.51 28.74
C TYR A 670 -7.13 -17.02 29.03
N VAL A 671 -8.29 -16.42 28.78
CA VAL A 671 -8.67 -15.10 29.29
C VAL A 671 -9.89 -15.27 30.19
N ALA A 672 -9.83 -14.70 31.41
CA ALA A 672 -10.92 -14.76 32.36
C ALA A 672 -12.21 -14.20 31.70
N PRO A 673 -13.39 -14.82 31.89
CA PRO A 673 -14.62 -14.39 31.20
C PRO A 673 -14.94 -12.90 31.32
N GLU A 674 -14.63 -12.28 32.45
CA GLU A 674 -14.82 -10.86 32.74
C GLU A 674 -13.76 -9.93 32.13
N GLU A 675 -12.63 -10.47 31.67
CA GLU A 675 -11.52 -9.74 31.03
C GLU A 675 -11.54 -9.89 29.49
N ARG A 676 -12.46 -10.71 28.96
CA ARG A 676 -12.62 -10.88 27.51
C ARG A 676 -13.16 -9.60 26.89
N VAL A 677 -12.46 -9.14 25.85
CA VAL A 677 -12.84 -7.99 25.05
C VAL A 677 -13.74 -8.40 23.90
N SER A 678 -14.70 -7.54 23.56
CA SER A 678 -15.74 -7.87 22.57
C SER A 678 -16.31 -6.59 21.95
N ARG A 679 -16.71 -6.67 20.67
CA ARG A 679 -17.35 -5.55 19.97
C ARG A 679 -18.86 -5.50 20.18
N TRP A 680 -19.56 -6.64 20.12
CA TRP A 680 -21.03 -6.72 20.09
C TRP A 680 -21.68 -7.24 21.36
#